data_AF-A0A814YNI5-F1
#
_entry.id   AF-A0A814YNI5-F1
#
_cell.length_a   1.000
_cell.length_b   1.000
_cell.length_c   1.000
_cell.angle_alpha   90.00
_cell.angle_beta   90.00
_cell.angle_gamma   90.00
#
_symmetry.space_group_name_H-M   'P 1'
#
loop_
_entity.id
_entity.type
_entity.pdbx_description
1 polymer ?
#
loop_
_entity_poly.entity_id
_entity_poly.type
_entity_poly.pdbx_seq_one_letter_code
_entity_poly.pdbx_strand_id
1 'polypeptide(L)'
;MTFSQATCRYEKAVHGLPTNMNYEWKVAFNGKWGGDKGCNNGGNCQFNSGSSGSVSTSAPSTCSNPYKGRIVRASGDYQSELGSTAPWLTTEVNSLMTFDETSCLYLLTLSGLTSNRFYEWKVTFDNSWSGSIGCGNGGNCKFSTSAAGTVELVFEPSSKQLSFRPLATVCGNGQCELGETCRTCLIDCSECPPAICGDGKCEDAESCESCSNDCGKCSVCGDDICQTSETYQTCPQDCPNELPGCGIFKEESGVDDSQFHATSDVEEKRWQTPKPGTNGYQSSFQDYHTLVGYADIIYISTDRLAADVCLQTKHRQLNSVTLTYFFDGITQTTKCKRYTNAYTGILLAVVTGSDGSTLELPEIDFVWNAKPIPSRSGDYHNGQKGAITEMFGWPHNDVKEECEFLGKAGYLGVKLFPVHEQLMSTQPFENAMNPWYFMYQPVSYNLDGRMGTREELRDLIQTCRSFGVRVYIDAVLNHFTGAGNDLNQHRNPGSGCVKWGNKTSSAPIERQSPFYTHAFTYQYNANTGKAPSNEFPAAAIGPEDFHCDRPNGAWTNLFILNNGWLVGLVDLDTSMDYVRERQAAYLVDMLSLGASGFRIDAAKHISPEDLSAIMKKVQTKMGGKLPDDFFVWLEVLTGGEAQYIWTGSSWYGTMFTNILKQDLVLDSEIDKI
;
A
#
# COMPACT_ATOMS: atom_id res chain seq x y z
N MET A 1 25.33 24.87 20.28
CA MET A 1 24.11 25.73 20.22
C MET A 1 23.08 24.85 19.55
N THR A 2 21.95 24.64 20.18
CA THR A 2 20.90 23.70 19.76
C THR A 2 19.73 24.50 19.21
N PHE A 3 19.19 24.08 18.06
CA PHE A 3 18.02 24.72 17.48
C PHE A 3 16.75 24.16 18.12
N SER A 4 15.92 25.05 18.69
CA SER A 4 14.59 24.70 19.20
C SER A 4 13.57 24.86 18.09
N GLN A 5 13.00 23.74 17.63
CA GLN A 5 11.92 23.76 16.63
C GLN A 5 10.64 24.41 17.19
N ALA A 6 10.37 24.30 18.49
CA ALA A 6 9.17 24.85 19.13
C ALA A 6 9.18 26.39 19.17
N THR A 7 10.35 27.02 19.28
CA THR A 7 10.48 28.48 19.37
C THR A 7 11.17 29.11 18.16
N CYS A 8 11.61 28.28 17.19
CA CYS A 8 12.36 28.65 15.99
C CYS A 8 13.61 29.50 16.31
N ARG A 9 14.37 29.10 17.33
CA ARG A 9 15.49 29.87 17.90
C ARG A 9 16.69 28.96 18.19
N TYR A 10 17.89 29.51 18.04
CA TYR A 10 19.15 28.86 18.44
C TYR A 10 19.46 29.18 19.91
N GLU A 11 19.59 28.15 20.74
CA GLU A 11 19.77 28.27 22.19
C GLU A 11 21.11 27.65 22.64
N LYS A 12 21.75 28.23 23.66
CA LYS A 12 22.94 27.66 24.29
C LYS A 12 22.98 28.05 25.75
N ALA A 13 22.93 27.06 26.64
CA ALA A 13 23.19 27.27 28.06
C ALA A 13 24.70 27.42 28.31
N VAL A 14 25.07 28.40 29.12
CA VAL A 14 26.44 28.59 29.64
C VAL A 14 26.38 28.45 31.16
N HIS A 15 27.26 27.60 31.72
CA HIS A 15 27.33 27.32 33.16
C HIS A 15 28.65 27.83 33.74
N GLY A 16 28.68 28.12 35.04
CA GLY A 16 29.90 28.49 35.75
C GLY A 16 30.34 29.95 35.61
N LEU A 17 29.45 30.85 35.19
CA LEU A 17 29.76 32.28 35.11
C LEU A 17 29.87 32.89 36.53
N PRO A 18 30.93 33.66 36.82
CA PRO A 18 31.04 34.47 38.03
C PRO A 18 29.83 35.37 38.24
N THR A 19 29.28 35.38 39.45
CA THR A 19 28.10 36.20 39.83
C THR A 19 28.42 37.69 39.89
N ASN A 20 27.40 38.53 39.64
CA ASN A 20 27.46 40.00 39.65
C ASN A 20 28.41 40.62 38.61
N MET A 21 28.64 39.95 37.48
CA MET A 21 29.35 40.52 36.33
C MET A 21 28.39 40.79 35.16
N ASN A 22 28.74 41.81 34.37
CA ASN A 22 28.08 42.11 33.11
C ASN A 22 28.80 41.37 31.98
N TYR A 23 28.04 40.67 31.15
CA TYR A 23 28.54 39.94 29.99
C TYR A 23 27.86 40.43 28.73
N GLU A 24 28.59 40.32 27.62
CA GLU A 24 28.09 40.62 26.29
C GLU A 24 28.24 39.40 25.37
N TRP A 25 27.30 39.22 24.46
CA TRP A 25 27.39 38.15 23.46
C TRP A 25 26.74 38.55 22.13
N LYS A 26 27.16 37.86 21.06
CA LYS A 26 26.62 37.96 19.70
C LYS A 26 26.84 36.61 18.99
N VAL A 27 26.02 36.30 17.97
CA VAL A 27 26.15 35.04 17.22
C VAL A 27 26.98 35.23 15.94
N ALA A 28 28.02 34.41 15.77
CA ALA A 28 28.73 34.26 14.50
C ALA A 28 28.14 33.09 13.70
N PHE A 29 27.98 33.27 12.39
CA PHE A 29 27.54 32.20 11.47
C PHE A 29 28.69 31.81 10.56
N ASN A 30 28.95 30.51 10.42
CA ASN A 30 30.05 29.95 9.63
C ASN A 30 31.42 30.57 9.97
N GLY A 31 31.66 30.82 11.26
CA GLY A 31 32.90 31.43 11.75
C GLY A 31 33.09 32.91 11.38
N LYS A 32 32.09 33.58 10.81
CA LYS A 32 32.16 34.98 10.36
C LYS A 32 31.24 35.90 11.15
N TRP A 33 31.72 37.12 11.41
CA TRP A 33 30.95 38.22 11.98
C TRP A 33 30.37 39.07 10.83
N GLY A 34 29.04 39.06 10.63
CA GLY A 34 28.38 39.87 9.60
C GLY A 34 26.87 39.65 9.54
N GLY A 35 26.09 40.74 9.60
CA GLY A 35 24.63 40.77 9.71
C GLY A 35 24.13 41.18 11.11
N ASP A 36 22.86 41.61 11.21
CA ASP A 36 22.20 42.08 12.45
C ASP A 36 21.92 40.93 13.44
N LYS A 37 23.00 40.31 13.93
CA LYS A 37 22.99 39.01 14.62
C LYS A 37 23.19 39.13 16.13
N GLY A 38 22.68 40.21 16.69
CA GLY A 38 22.68 40.52 18.13
C GLY A 38 21.48 41.39 18.49
N CYS A 39 21.45 41.93 19.70
CA CYS A 39 20.33 42.75 20.20
C CYS A 39 20.42 44.19 19.65
N ASN A 40 19.31 44.92 19.60
CA ASN A 40 19.27 46.33 19.15
C ASN A 40 19.93 46.55 17.77
N ASN A 41 19.34 46.01 16.70
CA ASN A 41 19.86 46.16 15.32
C ASN A 41 21.32 45.70 15.16
N GLY A 42 21.63 44.49 15.66
CA GLY A 42 22.93 43.88 15.46
C GLY A 42 24.01 44.25 16.48
N GLY A 43 23.72 45.05 17.49
CA GLY A 43 24.62 45.28 18.63
C GLY A 43 24.82 44.04 19.51
N ASN A 44 25.80 44.07 20.41
CA ASN A 44 25.98 42.98 21.37
C ASN A 44 24.79 42.92 22.34
N CYS A 45 24.32 41.71 22.63
CA CYS A 45 23.34 41.48 23.68
C CYS A 45 24.03 41.50 25.05
N GLN A 46 23.55 42.31 25.98
CA GLN A 46 24.07 42.39 27.34
C GLN A 46 23.23 41.57 28.31
N PHE A 47 23.86 40.94 29.31
CA PHE A 47 23.16 40.38 30.47
C PHE A 47 24.01 40.48 31.74
N ASN A 48 23.35 40.47 32.91
CA ASN A 48 23.99 40.44 34.22
C ASN A 48 23.66 39.11 34.93
N SER A 49 24.68 38.42 35.44
CA SER A 49 24.50 37.14 36.13
C SER A 49 24.17 37.37 37.61
N GLY A 50 22.88 37.52 37.95
CA GLY A 50 22.43 37.78 39.32
C GLY A 50 22.60 36.61 40.32
N SER A 51 22.76 35.37 39.83
CA SER A 51 23.09 34.16 40.63
C SER A 51 23.41 33.01 39.67
N SER A 52 24.20 32.01 40.09
CA SER A 52 24.62 30.89 39.23
C SER A 52 23.42 30.17 38.59
N GLY A 53 23.21 30.38 37.29
CA GLY A 53 22.09 29.82 36.52
C GLY A 53 22.32 29.98 35.02
N SER A 54 21.79 29.04 34.23
CA SER A 54 21.91 28.99 32.78
C SER A 54 21.19 30.17 32.10
N VAL A 55 21.87 30.86 31.19
CA VAL A 55 21.28 31.90 30.34
C VAL A 55 20.85 31.27 29.01
N SER A 56 19.59 31.45 28.62
CA SER A 56 19.09 31.11 27.28
C SER A 56 18.95 32.38 26.43
N THR A 57 19.31 32.28 25.16
CA THR A 57 19.35 33.40 24.22
C THR A 57 18.76 32.99 22.89
N SER A 58 18.25 33.94 22.10
CA SER A 58 17.56 33.64 20.84
C SER A 58 17.74 34.74 19.79
N ALA A 59 17.96 34.37 18.52
CA ALA A 59 17.94 35.27 17.37
C ALA A 59 16.78 34.89 16.42
N PRO A 60 15.96 35.85 15.93
CA PRO A 60 14.96 35.60 14.91
C PRO A 60 15.58 35.62 13.50
N SER A 61 15.26 34.64 12.66
CA SER A 61 15.51 34.73 11.20
C SER A 61 14.17 34.79 10.48
N THR A 62 13.70 36.00 10.18
CA THR A 62 12.61 36.18 9.22
C THR A 62 13.15 36.93 8.02
N CYS A 63 13.28 36.21 6.91
CA CYS A 63 13.44 36.80 5.58
C CYS A 63 12.22 37.70 5.29
N SER A 64 12.43 38.93 4.85
CA SER A 64 11.33 39.84 4.53
C SER A 64 10.99 39.73 3.05
N ASN A 65 9.81 39.19 2.73
CA ASN A 65 9.28 39.18 1.38
C ASN A 65 8.20 40.27 1.23
N PRO A 66 8.54 41.46 0.68
CA PRO A 66 7.59 42.56 0.51
C PRO A 66 6.51 42.29 -0.57
N TYR A 67 6.65 41.21 -1.34
CA TYR A 67 5.70 40.80 -2.38
C TYR A 67 4.92 39.54 -2.00
N LYS A 68 4.94 39.13 -0.73
CA LYS A 68 4.20 37.97 -0.22
C LYS A 68 2.70 38.08 -0.55
N GLY A 69 2.15 37.05 -1.17
CA GLY A 69 0.75 36.99 -1.60
C GLY A 69 0.47 37.61 -2.98
N ARG A 70 1.49 38.15 -3.66
CA ARG A 70 1.40 38.59 -5.05
C ARG A 70 1.92 37.52 -6.00
N ILE A 71 1.45 37.55 -7.24
CA ILE A 71 1.98 36.70 -8.31
C ILE A 71 3.17 37.42 -8.96
N VAL A 72 4.37 36.85 -8.90
CA VAL A 72 5.62 37.46 -9.43
C VAL A 72 6.10 36.67 -10.64
N ARG A 73 6.26 37.34 -11.80
CA ARG A 73 6.70 36.69 -13.05
C ARG A 73 7.83 37.42 -13.73
N ALA A 74 8.71 36.69 -14.42
CA ALA A 74 9.67 37.25 -15.36
C ALA A 74 9.07 37.23 -16.78
N SER A 75 8.52 38.35 -17.24
CA SER A 75 7.93 38.45 -18.58
C SER A 75 8.96 38.97 -19.57
N GLY A 76 9.10 38.32 -20.72
CA GLY A 76 10.17 38.61 -21.68
C GLY A 76 9.97 38.00 -23.06
N ASP A 77 10.89 38.29 -23.97
CA ASP A 77 10.86 37.76 -25.34
C ASP A 77 11.34 36.30 -25.48
N TYR A 78 11.89 35.72 -24.41
CA TYR A 78 12.28 34.30 -24.34
C TYR A 78 11.08 33.35 -24.20
N GLN A 79 9.91 33.86 -23.79
CA GLN A 79 8.74 33.03 -23.48
C GLN A 79 8.28 32.18 -24.68
N SER A 80 8.44 32.68 -25.91
CA SER A 80 8.12 31.92 -27.12
C SER A 80 8.97 30.65 -27.28
N GLU A 81 10.23 30.66 -26.82
CA GLU A 81 11.12 29.49 -26.87
C GLU A 81 10.73 28.40 -25.86
N LEU A 82 9.90 28.76 -24.87
CA LEU A 82 9.39 27.85 -23.84
C LEU A 82 7.96 27.37 -24.14
N GLY A 83 7.48 27.60 -25.37
CA GLY A 83 6.17 27.15 -25.85
C GLY A 83 5.01 28.12 -25.63
N SER A 84 5.26 29.36 -25.20
CA SER A 84 4.21 30.38 -25.06
C SER A 84 3.64 30.83 -26.40
N THR A 85 2.35 31.20 -26.41
CA THR A 85 1.64 31.66 -27.62
C THR A 85 2.13 33.01 -28.15
N ALA A 86 2.74 33.83 -27.30
CA ALA A 86 3.36 35.10 -27.64
C ALA A 86 4.45 35.49 -26.61
N PRO A 87 5.43 36.34 -26.97
CA PRO A 87 6.34 36.94 -26.00
C PRO A 87 5.63 38.01 -25.15
N TRP A 88 6.27 38.41 -24.04
CA TRP A 88 5.82 39.50 -23.15
C TRP A 88 4.45 39.31 -22.49
N LEU A 89 4.00 38.06 -22.33
CA LEU A 89 2.74 37.75 -21.64
C LEU A 89 2.94 37.82 -20.12
N THR A 90 2.12 38.63 -19.44
CA THR A 90 2.09 38.75 -17.97
C THR A 90 1.35 37.60 -17.29
N THR A 91 0.63 36.80 -18.08
CA THR A 91 -0.20 35.66 -17.63
C THR A 91 0.46 34.30 -17.88
N GLU A 92 1.66 34.25 -18.46
CA GLU A 92 2.33 32.99 -18.80
C GLU A 92 2.76 32.21 -17.55
N VAL A 93 2.30 30.97 -17.42
CA VAL A 93 2.54 30.14 -16.23
C VAL A 93 4.01 29.72 -16.10
N ASN A 94 4.71 29.48 -17.22
CA ASN A 94 6.11 29.07 -17.25
C ASN A 94 7.09 30.22 -16.89
N SER A 95 6.58 31.43 -16.67
CA SER A 95 7.38 32.58 -16.24
C SER A 95 7.23 32.92 -14.75
N LEU A 96 6.56 32.06 -13.98
CA LEU A 96 6.38 32.25 -12.54
C LEU A 96 7.72 32.10 -11.78
N MET A 97 8.10 33.13 -11.01
CA MET A 97 9.29 33.10 -10.18
C MET A 97 8.98 32.55 -8.79
N THR A 98 9.86 31.71 -8.25
CA THR A 98 9.72 31.13 -6.91
C THR A 98 10.57 31.92 -5.91
N PHE A 99 10.01 32.26 -4.75
CA PHE A 99 10.76 32.90 -3.68
C PHE A 99 11.52 31.83 -2.87
N ASP A 100 12.84 31.92 -2.84
CA ASP A 100 13.69 31.11 -1.97
C ASP A 100 13.86 31.79 -0.61
N GLU A 101 13.28 31.19 0.43
CA GLU A 101 13.35 31.70 1.81
C GLU A 101 14.76 31.63 2.40
N THR A 102 15.67 30.86 1.79
CA THR A 102 17.06 30.72 2.23
C THR A 102 17.93 31.86 1.73
N SER A 103 17.84 32.19 0.44
CA SER A 103 18.60 33.29 -0.18
C SER A 103 17.89 34.64 -0.17
N CYS A 104 16.59 34.66 0.14
CA CYS A 104 15.72 35.84 0.05
C CYS A 104 15.58 36.41 -1.37
N LEU A 105 15.63 35.55 -2.39
CA LEU A 105 15.56 35.92 -3.81
C LEU A 105 14.38 35.26 -4.50
N TYR A 106 13.86 35.91 -5.53
CA TYR A 106 12.99 35.27 -6.52
C TYR A 106 13.84 34.69 -7.65
N LEU A 107 13.64 33.41 -7.96
CA LEU A 107 14.43 32.66 -8.92
C LEU A 107 13.55 32.05 -10.02
N LEU A 108 14.06 32.04 -11.25
CA LEU A 108 13.48 31.32 -12.38
C LEU A 108 14.59 30.76 -13.27
N THR A 109 14.61 29.44 -13.42
CA THR A 109 15.54 28.73 -14.30
C THR A 109 14.93 28.57 -15.69
N LEU A 110 15.67 29.00 -16.71
CA LEU A 110 15.28 28.88 -18.12
C LEU A 110 16.24 27.92 -18.83
N SER A 111 15.69 26.95 -19.55
CA SER A 111 16.43 25.98 -20.37
C SER A 111 15.96 26.01 -21.82
N GLY A 112 16.79 25.55 -22.76
CA GLY A 112 16.41 25.48 -24.17
C GLY A 112 16.48 26.81 -24.93
N LEU A 113 17.26 27.77 -24.41
CA LEU A 113 17.47 29.05 -25.08
C LEU A 113 18.39 28.91 -26.30
N THR A 114 18.10 29.71 -27.34
CA THR A 114 18.89 29.75 -28.58
C THR A 114 20.24 30.43 -28.33
N SER A 115 21.32 29.83 -28.82
CA SER A 115 22.65 30.43 -28.77
C SER A 115 22.74 31.73 -29.57
N ASN A 116 23.61 32.64 -29.11
CA ASN A 116 23.93 33.94 -29.72
C ASN A 116 22.73 34.86 -29.97
N ARG A 117 21.67 34.71 -29.15
CA ARG A 117 20.49 35.59 -29.17
C ARG A 117 20.45 36.45 -27.91
N PHE A 118 20.09 37.72 -28.08
CA PHE A 118 19.74 38.60 -26.97
C PHE A 118 18.28 38.43 -26.62
N TYR A 119 18.02 38.27 -25.33
CA TYR A 119 16.71 38.23 -24.72
C TYR A 119 16.50 39.44 -23.83
N GLU A 120 15.26 39.89 -23.77
CA GLU A 120 14.80 41.00 -22.94
C GLU A 120 13.74 40.51 -21.95
N TRP A 121 13.78 40.99 -20.71
CA TRP A 121 12.80 40.63 -19.67
C TRP A 121 12.58 41.71 -18.62
N LYS A 122 11.47 41.58 -17.89
CA LYS A 122 11.07 42.41 -16.73
C LYS A 122 10.31 41.57 -15.71
N VAL A 123 10.31 42.01 -14.46
CA VAL A 123 9.44 41.43 -13.44
C VAL A 123 8.07 42.12 -13.46
N THR A 124 7.02 41.34 -13.59
CA THR A 124 5.61 41.78 -13.55
C THR A 124 4.90 41.20 -12.34
N PHE A 125 3.82 41.86 -11.93
CA PHE A 125 3.07 41.50 -10.74
C PHE A 125 1.59 41.36 -11.04
N ASP A 126 0.95 40.33 -10.50
CA ASP A 126 -0.50 40.11 -10.54
C ASP A 126 -1.09 40.20 -11.96
N ASN A 127 -0.40 39.58 -12.93
CA ASN A 127 -0.74 39.61 -14.35
C ASN A 127 -0.74 41.02 -14.99
N SER A 128 -0.07 42.02 -14.39
CA SER A 128 -0.10 43.41 -14.83
C SER A 128 1.28 44.02 -15.01
N TRP A 129 1.38 44.96 -15.96
CA TRP A 129 2.55 45.80 -16.17
C TRP A 129 2.68 46.95 -15.15
N SER A 130 1.60 47.22 -14.41
CA SER A 130 1.58 48.27 -13.39
C SER A 130 2.55 47.96 -12.27
N GLY A 131 3.54 48.84 -12.06
CA GLY A 131 4.59 48.65 -11.07
C GLY A 131 5.64 47.59 -11.45
N SER A 132 5.74 47.22 -12.73
CA SER A 132 6.79 46.33 -13.22
C SER A 132 8.20 46.87 -12.94
N ILE A 133 9.15 45.96 -12.74
CA ILE A 133 10.54 46.27 -12.44
C ILE A 133 11.41 45.80 -13.60
N GLY A 134 12.28 46.69 -14.06
CA GLY A 134 13.26 46.45 -15.11
C GLY A 134 14.63 47.01 -14.73
N CYS A 135 15.59 46.91 -15.64
CA CYS A 135 16.97 47.33 -15.40
C CYS A 135 17.18 48.83 -15.69
N GLY A 136 18.13 49.47 -15.00
CA GLY A 136 18.45 50.89 -15.16
C GLY A 136 17.26 51.80 -14.81
N ASN A 137 16.92 52.74 -15.70
CA ASN A 137 15.79 53.68 -15.51
C ASN A 137 14.41 53.03 -15.79
N GLY A 138 14.23 51.74 -15.51
CA GLY A 138 12.99 50.99 -15.81
C GLY A 138 12.90 50.40 -17.22
N GLY A 139 14.04 50.31 -17.92
CA GLY A 139 14.16 49.65 -19.22
C GLY A 139 14.08 48.13 -19.13
N ASN A 140 13.98 47.46 -20.27
CA ASN A 140 14.01 45.99 -20.31
C ASN A 140 15.41 45.48 -19.91
N CYS A 141 15.47 44.47 -19.06
CA CYS A 141 16.73 43.81 -18.73
C CYS A 141 17.17 42.91 -19.88
N LYS A 142 18.43 43.00 -20.27
CA LYS A 142 19.00 42.22 -21.38
C LYS A 142 19.89 41.11 -20.85
N PHE A 143 19.80 39.95 -21.46
CA PHE A 143 20.78 38.88 -21.31
C PHE A 143 20.98 38.17 -22.65
N SER A 144 22.09 37.46 -22.80
CA SER A 144 22.34 36.60 -23.94
C SER A 144 23.01 35.32 -23.47
N THR A 145 22.88 34.28 -24.28
CA THR A 145 23.57 33.00 -24.09
C THR A 145 24.48 32.77 -25.29
N SER A 146 25.77 32.56 -25.06
CA SER A 146 26.77 32.31 -26.12
C SER A 146 26.71 30.88 -26.68
N ALA A 147 26.16 29.93 -25.91
CA ALA A 147 25.84 28.55 -26.31
C ALA A 147 24.39 28.21 -25.95
N ALA A 148 23.84 27.13 -26.51
CA ALA A 148 22.53 26.62 -26.07
C ALA A 148 22.70 26.14 -24.63
N GLY A 149 22.06 26.81 -23.67
CA GLY A 149 22.39 26.62 -22.27
C GLY A 149 21.31 27.14 -21.32
N THR A 150 21.41 26.67 -20.08
CA THR A 150 20.50 27.05 -18.99
C THR A 150 20.97 28.35 -18.36
N VAL A 151 20.04 29.26 -18.08
CA VAL A 151 20.29 30.48 -17.31
C VAL A 151 19.33 30.54 -16.13
N GLU A 152 19.74 31.21 -15.06
CA GLU A 152 18.84 31.53 -13.97
C GLU A 152 18.65 33.04 -13.87
N LEU A 153 17.38 33.47 -13.93
CA LEU A 153 16.97 34.83 -13.70
C LEU A 153 16.72 35.05 -12.20
N VAL A 154 17.25 36.16 -11.69
CA VAL A 154 17.25 36.47 -10.26
C VAL A 154 16.62 37.83 -10.04
N PHE A 155 15.68 37.91 -9.10
CA PHE A 155 15.08 39.15 -8.63
C PHE A 155 15.25 39.31 -7.11
N GLU A 156 15.95 40.37 -6.71
CA GLU A 156 16.13 40.72 -5.30
C GLU A 156 15.05 41.73 -4.87
N PRO A 157 14.11 41.34 -3.99
CA PRO A 157 12.92 42.15 -3.71
C PRO A 157 13.21 43.41 -2.88
N SER A 158 14.26 43.40 -2.05
CA SER A 158 14.62 44.53 -1.19
C SER A 158 15.29 45.68 -1.96
N SER A 159 16.20 45.33 -2.86
CA SER A 159 16.97 46.29 -3.67
C SER A 159 16.31 46.59 -5.02
N LYS A 160 15.29 45.80 -5.40
CA LYS A 160 14.64 45.80 -6.72
C LYS A 160 15.62 45.55 -7.87
N GLN A 161 16.70 44.82 -7.61
CA GLN A 161 17.69 44.49 -8.62
C GLN A 161 17.33 43.20 -9.36
N LEU A 162 17.51 43.24 -10.68
CA LEU A 162 17.35 42.08 -11.56
C LEU A 162 18.74 41.72 -12.08
N SER A 163 19.07 40.43 -12.02
CA SER A 163 20.30 39.89 -12.59
C SER A 163 20.01 38.54 -13.23
N PHE A 164 20.98 38.04 -13.99
CA PHE A 164 20.94 36.68 -14.52
C PHE A 164 22.32 36.06 -14.31
N ARG A 165 22.36 34.74 -14.19
CA ARG A 165 23.61 33.99 -14.17
C ARG A 165 23.57 32.89 -15.24
N PRO A 166 24.47 32.91 -16.23
CA PRO A 166 24.62 31.80 -17.16
C PRO A 166 25.20 30.60 -16.43
N LEU A 167 24.66 29.42 -16.69
CA LEU A 167 25.14 28.17 -16.10
C LEU A 167 26.10 27.42 -17.05
N ALA A 168 26.63 28.06 -18.11
CA ALA A 168 27.60 27.50 -19.07
C ALA A 168 28.56 28.52 -19.76
N THR A 169 29.74 28.03 -20.15
CA THR A 169 31.03 28.64 -20.59
C THR A 169 31.02 29.33 -21.98
N VAL A 170 31.88 30.33 -22.24
CA VAL A 170 32.01 31.05 -23.54
C VAL A 170 33.41 30.87 -24.15
N CYS A 171 33.53 30.83 -25.49
CA CYS A 171 34.80 30.71 -26.22
C CYS A 171 34.86 31.71 -27.42
N GLY A 172 36.02 32.30 -27.69
CA GLY A 172 36.33 33.17 -28.83
C GLY A 172 36.59 34.65 -28.52
N ASN A 173 37.00 35.00 -27.30
CA ASN A 173 37.20 36.39 -26.83
C ASN A 173 38.68 36.84 -26.83
N GLY A 174 39.62 35.95 -27.16
CA GLY A 174 41.06 36.21 -27.17
C GLY A 174 41.75 36.20 -25.81
N GLN A 175 41.09 35.70 -24.76
CA GLN A 175 41.62 35.58 -23.39
C GLN A 175 41.29 34.19 -22.85
N CYS A 176 42.29 33.39 -22.46
CA CYS A 176 42.05 32.09 -21.82
C CYS A 176 41.63 32.29 -20.34
N GLU A 177 40.32 32.29 -20.07
CA GLU A 177 39.72 32.61 -18.76
C GLU A 177 39.38 31.37 -17.91
N LEU A 178 39.04 31.60 -16.64
CA LEU A 178 38.84 30.53 -15.63
C LEU A 178 37.58 29.72 -15.94
N GLY A 179 37.77 28.55 -16.57
CA GLY A 179 36.71 27.68 -17.09
C GLY A 179 36.90 27.28 -18.57
N GLU A 180 37.88 27.88 -19.25
CA GLU A 180 38.28 27.54 -20.63
C GLU A 180 39.46 26.57 -20.64
N THR A 181 39.42 25.56 -21.51
CA THR A 181 40.52 24.58 -21.67
C THR A 181 40.93 24.50 -23.14
N CYS A 182 42.15 24.02 -23.42
CA CYS A 182 42.61 23.80 -24.79
C CYS A 182 41.77 22.77 -25.58
N ARG A 183 40.88 22.01 -24.89
CA ARG A 183 39.92 21.07 -25.51
C ARG A 183 38.52 21.67 -25.73
N THR A 184 38.07 22.53 -24.82
CA THR A 184 36.74 23.16 -24.89
C THR A 184 36.76 24.53 -25.55
N CYS A 185 37.92 25.18 -25.65
CA CYS A 185 38.13 26.46 -26.30
C CYS A 185 39.54 26.61 -26.92
N LEU A 186 39.79 25.86 -28.01
CA LEU A 186 41.07 25.83 -28.73
C LEU A 186 41.47 27.20 -29.34
N ILE A 187 40.50 28.09 -29.57
CA ILE A 187 40.72 29.40 -30.19
C ILE A 187 41.46 30.36 -29.24
N ASP A 188 41.15 30.31 -27.95
CA ASP A 188 41.73 31.21 -26.94
C ASP A 188 42.85 30.55 -26.11
N CYS A 189 42.84 29.21 -25.97
CA CYS A 189 43.81 28.42 -25.21
C CYS A 189 44.54 27.43 -26.15
N SER A 190 45.78 27.74 -26.54
CA SER A 190 46.59 27.03 -27.56
C SER A 190 46.81 25.51 -27.30
N GLU A 191 47.40 24.78 -28.28
CA GLU A 191 47.54 23.30 -28.32
C GLU A 191 47.84 22.60 -26.97
N CYS A 192 47.09 21.50 -26.68
CA CYS A 192 47.21 20.75 -25.44
C CYS A 192 48.53 19.93 -25.35
N PRO A 193 49.21 19.91 -24.18
CA PRO A 193 50.31 18.99 -23.93
C PRO A 193 49.86 17.51 -23.83
N PRO A 194 50.78 16.54 -24.05
CA PRO A 194 50.47 15.11 -23.95
C PRO A 194 50.22 14.64 -22.49
N ALA A 195 49.38 13.62 -22.32
CA ALA A 195 48.92 13.06 -21.03
C ALA A 195 50.06 12.50 -20.14
N ILE A 196 50.00 12.73 -18.83
CA ILE A 196 51.03 12.33 -17.85
C ILE A 196 50.39 11.63 -16.65
N CYS A 197 50.13 10.32 -16.76
CA CYS A 197 49.55 9.58 -15.63
C CYS A 197 50.51 9.47 -14.42
N GLY A 198 49.99 9.63 -13.20
CA GLY A 198 50.60 9.32 -11.90
C GLY A 198 50.83 10.52 -10.98
N ASP A 199 50.33 11.71 -11.33
CA ASP A 199 50.52 12.94 -10.57
C ASP A 199 49.34 13.27 -9.61
N GLY A 200 48.29 12.44 -9.64
CA GLY A 200 47.13 12.53 -8.77
C GLY A 200 46.05 13.52 -9.21
N LYS A 201 46.09 14.03 -10.45
CA LYS A 201 45.06 14.92 -11.01
C LYS A 201 44.59 14.43 -12.37
N CYS A 202 43.28 14.29 -12.54
CA CYS A 202 42.70 13.99 -13.85
C CYS A 202 42.71 15.24 -14.74
N GLU A 203 43.75 15.36 -15.58
CA GLU A 203 43.91 16.50 -16.48
C GLU A 203 43.24 16.23 -17.84
N ASP A 204 42.94 17.27 -18.63
CA ASP A 204 42.10 17.16 -19.83
C ASP A 204 42.63 16.18 -20.90
N ALA A 205 43.92 15.84 -20.85
CA ALA A 205 44.54 14.85 -21.73
C ALA A 205 44.33 13.39 -21.31
N GLU A 206 43.73 13.15 -20.15
CA GLU A 206 43.62 11.87 -19.45
C GLU A 206 42.16 11.38 -19.42
N SER A 207 41.97 10.06 -19.34
CA SER A 207 40.64 9.47 -19.14
C SER A 207 40.69 8.34 -18.11
N CYS A 208 39.54 7.98 -17.54
CA CYS A 208 39.44 6.83 -16.63
C CYS A 208 39.82 5.49 -17.30
N GLU A 209 39.85 5.43 -18.64
CA GLU A 209 40.32 4.27 -19.42
C GLU A 209 41.84 4.30 -19.67
N SER A 210 42.44 5.48 -19.81
CA SER A 210 43.87 5.64 -20.16
C SER A 210 44.80 5.96 -18.99
N CYS A 211 44.31 6.66 -17.96
CA CYS A 211 45.03 7.05 -16.74
C CYS A 211 44.14 6.86 -15.49
N SER A 212 43.70 5.62 -15.23
CA SER A 212 42.78 5.30 -14.10
C SER A 212 43.30 5.61 -12.69
N ASN A 213 44.62 5.86 -12.54
CA ASN A 213 45.22 6.24 -11.26
C ASN A 213 44.93 7.70 -10.88
N ASP A 214 44.78 8.59 -11.86
CA ASP A 214 44.57 10.03 -11.66
C ASP A 214 43.12 10.44 -11.97
N CYS A 215 42.50 9.77 -12.96
CA CYS A 215 41.12 9.98 -13.41
C CYS A 215 40.06 9.09 -12.76
N GLY A 216 40.45 8.21 -11.84
CA GLY A 216 39.55 7.23 -11.26
C GLY A 216 39.09 6.16 -12.25
N LYS A 217 38.21 5.26 -11.79
CA LYS A 217 37.67 4.16 -12.61
C LYS A 217 36.37 4.59 -13.30
N CYS A 218 36.12 4.15 -14.53
CA CYS A 218 34.91 4.50 -15.27
C CYS A 218 33.64 3.88 -14.67
N SER A 219 32.51 4.61 -14.80
CA SER A 219 31.14 4.35 -14.30
C SER A 219 31.07 3.22 -13.28
N VAL A 220 31.21 3.62 -12.03
CA VAL A 220 31.26 2.72 -10.88
C VAL A 220 30.05 3.03 -10.05
N CYS A 221 29.26 2.00 -9.81
CA CYS A 221 28.32 1.99 -8.73
C CYS A 221 28.96 2.50 -7.42
N GLY A 222 28.30 3.41 -6.72
CA GLY A 222 28.73 4.11 -5.50
C GLY A 222 28.74 5.65 -5.58
N ASP A 223 28.02 6.30 -6.50
CA ASP A 223 27.88 7.76 -6.60
C ASP A 223 26.58 8.35 -5.99
N ASP A 224 25.75 7.50 -5.36
CA ASP A 224 24.46 7.82 -4.73
C ASP A 224 23.38 8.37 -5.70
N ILE A 225 23.55 8.27 -7.02
CA ILE A 225 22.59 8.75 -8.03
C ILE A 225 22.23 7.62 -9.00
N CYS A 226 21.00 7.11 -8.95
CA CYS A 226 20.53 6.11 -9.92
C CYS A 226 20.34 6.69 -11.34
N GLN A 227 21.31 6.44 -12.23
CA GLN A 227 21.32 6.93 -13.61
C GLN A 227 20.47 6.04 -14.53
N THR A 228 20.13 6.51 -15.73
CA THR A 228 19.23 5.79 -16.67
C THR A 228 19.83 4.49 -17.24
N SER A 229 21.14 4.30 -17.16
CA SER A 229 21.85 3.07 -17.53
C SER A 229 22.08 2.11 -16.35
N GLU A 230 21.71 2.53 -15.13
CA GLU A 230 21.86 1.75 -13.91
C GLU A 230 20.53 1.14 -13.50
N THR A 231 20.58 -0.07 -12.93
CA THR A 231 19.44 -0.74 -12.31
C THR A 231 19.88 -1.22 -10.94
N TYR A 232 18.96 -1.53 -10.04
CA TYR A 232 19.34 -2.19 -8.78
C TYR A 232 20.17 -3.47 -9.00
N GLN A 233 20.00 -4.17 -10.13
CA GLN A 233 20.76 -5.39 -10.45
C GLN A 233 22.19 -5.11 -10.93
N THR A 234 22.42 -3.98 -11.59
CA THR A 234 23.75 -3.58 -12.08
C THR A 234 24.47 -2.61 -11.15
N CYS A 235 23.73 -1.84 -10.36
CA CYS A 235 24.23 -0.94 -9.34
C CYS A 235 23.28 -0.80 -8.12
N PRO A 236 23.34 -1.74 -7.15
CA PRO A 236 22.50 -1.68 -5.94
C PRO A 236 22.94 -0.63 -4.91
N GLN A 237 24.10 0.02 -5.08
CA GLN A 237 24.54 1.11 -4.17
C GLN A 237 23.77 2.39 -4.46
N ASP A 238 23.61 2.74 -5.74
CA ASP A 238 23.05 4.04 -6.16
C ASP A 238 21.60 3.92 -6.59
N CYS A 239 21.20 2.77 -7.14
CA CYS A 239 19.83 2.49 -7.51
C CYS A 239 19.08 1.78 -6.38
N PRO A 240 18.07 2.45 -5.76
CA PRO A 240 17.16 1.75 -4.88
C PRO A 240 16.45 0.64 -5.64
N ASN A 241 16.06 -0.44 -4.94
CA ASN A 241 15.32 -1.57 -5.51
C ASN A 241 13.86 -1.19 -5.82
N GLU A 242 13.68 -0.12 -6.58
CA GLU A 242 12.41 0.51 -6.92
C GLU A 242 12.45 1.14 -8.31
N LEU A 243 11.28 1.39 -8.89
CA LEU A 243 11.15 1.96 -10.22
C LEU A 243 11.57 3.45 -10.23
N PRO A 244 12.22 3.94 -11.29
CA PRO A 244 12.65 5.34 -11.38
C PRO A 244 11.47 6.31 -11.46
N GLY A 245 11.72 7.54 -11.01
CA GLY A 245 10.76 8.64 -11.05
C GLY A 245 9.47 8.33 -10.29
N CYS A 246 8.34 8.39 -10.98
CA CYS A 246 7.01 8.17 -10.43
C CYS A 246 6.36 6.85 -10.88
N GLY A 247 7.11 5.96 -11.54
CA GLY A 247 6.55 4.73 -12.11
C GLY A 247 5.96 3.78 -11.07
N ILE A 248 4.94 3.04 -11.42
CA ILE A 248 4.47 1.90 -10.62
C ILE A 248 4.58 0.64 -11.46
N PHE A 249 4.60 -0.53 -10.84
CA PHE A 249 4.48 -1.77 -11.60
C PHE A 249 3.14 -1.76 -12.34
N LYS A 250 3.16 -2.35 -13.53
CA LYS A 250 1.96 -2.43 -14.36
C LYS A 250 0.98 -3.44 -13.78
N GLU A 251 -0.28 -3.24 -14.13
CA GLU A 251 -1.37 -4.17 -13.91
C GLU A 251 -1.03 -5.57 -14.44
N GLU A 252 -1.47 -6.60 -13.72
CA GLU A 252 -1.36 -8.00 -14.10
C GLU A 252 -2.28 -8.28 -15.30
N SER A 253 -1.65 -8.64 -16.42
CA SER A 253 -2.36 -8.85 -17.68
C SER A 253 -3.12 -10.17 -17.69
N GLY A 254 -4.27 -10.21 -18.36
CA GLY A 254 -5.01 -11.45 -18.61
C GLY A 254 -4.47 -12.24 -19.79
N VAL A 255 -4.88 -13.51 -19.89
CA VAL A 255 -4.53 -14.40 -21.02
C VAL A 255 -5.04 -13.86 -22.37
N ASP A 256 -6.29 -13.38 -22.41
CA ASP A 256 -6.90 -12.70 -23.56
C ASP A 256 -8.13 -11.88 -23.14
N ASP A 257 -8.68 -11.03 -24.01
CA ASP A 257 -9.85 -10.17 -23.73
C ASP A 257 -11.16 -10.94 -23.45
N SER A 258 -11.22 -12.24 -23.76
CA SER A 258 -12.38 -13.10 -23.55
C SER A 258 -12.30 -13.94 -22.27
N GLN A 259 -11.20 -13.88 -21.53
CA GLN A 259 -10.96 -14.63 -20.29
C GLN A 259 -10.40 -13.72 -19.21
N PHE A 260 -10.69 -14.03 -17.94
CA PHE A 260 -10.22 -13.23 -16.80
C PHE A 260 -9.09 -13.89 -16.02
N HIS A 261 -8.54 -15.02 -16.48
CA HIS A 261 -7.39 -15.65 -15.83
C HIS A 261 -6.14 -14.79 -15.91
N ALA A 262 -5.40 -14.70 -14.80
CA ALA A 262 -4.03 -14.19 -14.81
C ALA A 262 -3.12 -15.11 -15.64
N THR A 263 -2.05 -14.56 -16.22
CA THR A 263 -1.07 -15.34 -16.97
C THR A 263 -0.27 -16.26 -16.04
N SER A 264 0.14 -17.45 -16.50
CA SER A 264 0.76 -18.45 -15.61
C SER A 264 2.12 -18.04 -15.01
N ASP A 265 2.78 -17.01 -15.56
CA ASP A 265 4.03 -16.47 -15.03
C ASP A 265 3.85 -15.66 -13.74
N VAL A 266 2.61 -15.24 -13.39
CA VAL A 266 2.35 -14.54 -12.12
C VAL A 266 2.69 -15.40 -10.91
N GLU A 267 2.54 -16.72 -11.02
CA GLU A 267 2.87 -17.67 -9.95
C GLU A 267 4.35 -17.63 -9.60
N GLU A 268 5.22 -17.28 -10.55
CA GLU A 268 6.65 -17.13 -10.26
C GLU A 268 6.97 -15.93 -9.35
N LYS A 269 5.99 -15.06 -9.08
CA LYS A 269 6.09 -13.90 -8.17
C LYS A 269 5.64 -14.23 -6.74
N ARG A 270 5.07 -15.42 -6.49
CA ARG A 270 4.68 -15.91 -5.16
C ARG A 270 5.88 -15.90 -4.19
N TRP A 271 5.60 -16.05 -2.90
CA TRP A 271 6.54 -16.18 -1.80
C TRP A 271 7.10 -14.82 -1.36
N GLN A 272 6.22 -13.83 -1.35
CA GLN A 272 6.55 -12.43 -1.05
C GLN A 272 6.85 -12.16 0.43
N THR A 273 6.45 -13.06 1.33
CA THR A 273 6.65 -12.92 2.77
C THR A 273 8.13 -12.85 3.15
N PRO A 274 8.52 -11.93 4.06
CA PRO A 274 9.86 -11.91 4.66
C PRO A 274 10.24 -13.24 5.30
N LYS A 275 11.50 -13.63 5.17
CA LYS A 275 12.04 -14.83 5.82
C LYS A 275 12.29 -14.58 7.31
N PRO A 276 12.23 -15.60 8.17
CA PRO A 276 12.70 -15.48 9.54
C PRO A 276 14.11 -14.87 9.62
N GLY A 277 14.25 -13.84 10.46
CA GLY A 277 15.51 -13.12 10.66
C GLY A 277 15.84 -12.02 9.63
N THR A 278 14.99 -11.77 8.63
CA THR A 278 15.15 -10.63 7.72
C THR A 278 14.41 -9.38 8.19
N ASN A 279 14.78 -8.21 7.66
CA ASN A 279 14.07 -6.97 7.95
C ASN A 279 12.58 -7.07 7.54
N GLY A 280 11.67 -6.54 8.36
CA GLY A 280 10.22 -6.62 8.13
C GLY A 280 9.56 -7.95 8.47
N TYR A 281 10.33 -8.96 8.90
CA TYR A 281 9.76 -10.22 9.40
C TYR A 281 9.06 -10.03 10.75
N GLN A 282 7.92 -10.71 10.90
CA GLN A 282 7.20 -10.85 12.15
C GLN A 282 7.04 -12.34 12.44
N SER A 283 7.11 -12.75 13.71
CA SER A 283 6.99 -14.18 14.07
C SER A 283 5.67 -14.79 13.62
N SER A 284 4.59 -14.00 13.57
CA SER A 284 3.27 -14.41 13.06
C SER A 284 3.27 -14.78 11.58
N PHE A 285 4.28 -14.37 10.81
CA PHE A 285 4.41 -14.70 9.40
C PHE A 285 4.97 -16.12 9.18
N GLN A 286 5.39 -16.80 10.25
CA GLN A 286 5.85 -18.18 10.23
C GLN A 286 6.87 -18.42 9.10
N ASP A 287 6.75 -19.53 8.38
CA ASP A 287 7.50 -19.81 7.15
C ASP A 287 6.66 -19.63 5.87
N TYR A 288 5.73 -18.68 5.84
CA TYR A 288 4.91 -18.40 4.64
C TYR A 288 5.72 -18.00 3.40
N HIS A 289 7.01 -17.70 3.55
CA HIS A 289 7.94 -17.55 2.43
C HIS A 289 8.24 -18.89 1.69
N THR A 290 7.92 -20.02 2.29
CA THR A 290 8.34 -21.35 1.81
C THR A 290 7.19 -22.35 1.83
N LEU A 291 6.32 -22.29 2.85
CA LEU A 291 5.25 -23.25 3.10
C LEU A 291 3.96 -22.52 3.47
N VAL A 292 2.90 -22.76 2.70
CA VAL A 292 1.54 -22.27 2.97
C VAL A 292 0.57 -23.45 3.01
N GLY A 293 -0.57 -23.30 3.67
CA GLY A 293 -1.57 -24.35 3.73
C GLY A 293 -2.77 -24.02 4.59
N TYR A 294 -3.72 -24.95 4.62
CA TYR A 294 -4.94 -24.88 5.41
C TYR A 294 -5.42 -26.29 5.80
N ALA A 295 -6.26 -26.37 6.82
CA ALA A 295 -6.95 -27.59 7.20
C ALA A 295 -8.28 -27.72 6.45
N ASP A 296 -8.56 -28.92 5.94
CA ASP A 296 -9.80 -29.28 5.26
C ASP A 296 -10.52 -30.37 6.07
N ILE A 297 -11.73 -30.06 6.54
CA ILE A 297 -12.53 -30.94 7.39
C ILE A 297 -13.60 -31.61 6.51
N ILE A 298 -13.59 -32.94 6.47
CA ILE A 298 -14.50 -33.73 5.63
C ILE A 298 -15.24 -34.72 6.51
N TYR A 299 -16.50 -34.43 6.82
CA TYR A 299 -17.37 -35.30 7.58
C TYR A 299 -17.76 -36.54 6.76
N ILE A 300 -17.73 -37.69 7.41
CA ILE A 300 -17.90 -39.00 6.75
C ILE A 300 -19.37 -39.28 6.39
N SER A 301 -20.29 -38.72 7.16
CA SER A 301 -21.72 -39.02 7.09
C SER A 301 -22.56 -37.84 7.56
N THR A 302 -23.85 -37.88 7.25
CA THR A 302 -24.83 -36.84 7.59
C THR A 302 -25.10 -36.68 9.09
N ASP A 303 -24.71 -37.65 9.92
CA ASP A 303 -24.74 -37.53 11.39
C ASP A 303 -23.57 -36.71 11.94
N ARG A 304 -22.51 -36.52 11.13
CA ARG A 304 -21.27 -35.80 11.45
C ARG A 304 -20.66 -36.27 12.77
N LEU A 305 -20.62 -37.59 13.01
CA LEU A 305 -19.96 -38.17 14.18
C LEU A 305 -18.51 -38.58 13.94
N ALA A 306 -18.03 -38.42 12.70
CA ALA A 306 -16.64 -38.60 12.31
C ALA A 306 -16.26 -37.66 11.16
N ALA A 307 -14.99 -37.26 11.13
CA ALA A 307 -14.43 -36.44 10.06
C ALA A 307 -12.98 -36.82 9.76
N ASP A 308 -12.60 -36.74 8.50
CA ASP A 308 -11.19 -36.69 8.09
C ASP A 308 -10.73 -35.24 8.11
N VAL A 309 -9.63 -34.97 8.81
CA VAL A 309 -8.93 -33.68 8.76
C VAL A 309 -7.71 -33.84 7.88
N CYS A 310 -7.71 -33.16 6.74
CA CYS A 310 -6.66 -33.21 5.74
C CYS A 310 -5.94 -31.87 5.64
N LEU A 311 -4.62 -31.86 5.79
CA LEU A 311 -3.81 -30.65 5.67
C LEU A 311 -3.43 -30.45 4.20
N GLN A 312 -3.95 -29.41 3.57
CA GLN A 312 -3.62 -29.04 2.19
C GLN A 312 -2.50 -28.01 2.22
N THR A 313 -1.39 -28.31 1.57
CA THR A 313 -0.16 -27.49 1.65
C THR A 313 0.47 -27.28 0.28
N LYS A 314 0.98 -26.08 0.01
CA LYS A 314 1.88 -25.79 -1.11
C LYS A 314 3.26 -25.45 -0.53
N HIS A 315 4.31 -26.06 -1.09
CA HIS A 315 5.69 -25.84 -0.70
C HIS A 315 6.50 -25.34 -1.90
N ARG A 316 7.35 -24.33 -1.69
CA ARG A 316 8.15 -23.70 -2.75
C ARG A 316 9.04 -24.67 -3.54
N GLN A 317 9.47 -25.75 -2.89
CA GLN A 317 10.32 -26.79 -3.46
C GLN A 317 9.69 -28.19 -3.34
N LEU A 318 8.46 -28.34 -3.83
CA LEU A 318 7.64 -29.55 -3.61
C LEU A 318 8.33 -30.88 -3.99
N ASN A 319 9.22 -30.87 -4.98
CA ASN A 319 9.90 -32.08 -5.46
C ASN A 319 11.14 -32.50 -4.65
N SER A 320 11.62 -31.65 -3.73
CA SER A 320 12.84 -31.90 -2.95
C SER A 320 12.64 -31.87 -1.44
N VAL A 321 11.42 -31.56 -0.97
CA VAL A 321 11.10 -31.48 0.46
C VAL A 321 10.06 -32.53 0.82
N THR A 322 10.35 -33.29 1.87
CA THR A 322 9.39 -34.22 2.46
C THR A 322 8.66 -33.50 3.59
N LEU A 323 7.33 -33.50 3.54
CA LEU A 323 6.49 -32.92 4.58
C LEU A 323 6.15 -33.97 5.64
N THR A 324 6.28 -33.58 6.90
CA THR A 324 5.85 -34.35 8.08
C THR A 324 4.70 -33.62 8.73
N TYR A 325 3.65 -34.35 9.11
CA TYR A 325 2.43 -33.79 9.66
C TYR A 325 2.31 -34.14 11.13
N PHE A 326 1.83 -33.21 11.94
CA PHE A 326 1.62 -33.39 13.37
C PHE A 326 0.20 -33.00 13.69
N PHE A 327 -0.46 -33.85 14.46
CA PHE A 327 -1.80 -33.59 14.98
C PHE A 327 -1.77 -33.80 16.50
N ASP A 328 -2.02 -32.75 17.27
CA ASP A 328 -1.80 -32.68 18.73
C ASP A 328 -0.38 -33.10 19.12
N GLY A 329 0.61 -32.66 18.34
CA GLY A 329 2.02 -33.02 18.52
C GLY A 329 2.37 -34.46 18.13
N ILE A 330 1.39 -35.29 17.73
CA ILE A 330 1.63 -36.67 17.30
C ILE A 330 1.94 -36.71 15.81
N THR A 331 3.16 -37.15 15.48
CA THR A 331 3.63 -37.33 14.11
C THR A 331 2.76 -38.31 13.32
N GLN A 332 2.45 -37.95 12.08
CA GLN A 332 1.74 -38.76 11.10
C GLN A 332 2.56 -38.84 9.81
N THR A 333 2.45 -39.99 9.12
CA THR A 333 3.03 -40.20 7.79
C THR A 333 2.08 -39.76 6.67
N THR A 334 0.81 -39.47 6.98
CA THR A 334 -0.21 -39.04 6.04
C THR A 334 -0.70 -37.64 6.37
N LYS A 335 -1.02 -36.86 5.33
CA LYS A 335 -1.59 -35.50 5.48
C LYS A 335 -3.01 -35.47 6.04
N CYS A 336 -3.67 -36.63 6.08
CA CYS A 336 -5.03 -36.78 6.59
C CYS A 336 -5.04 -37.68 7.82
N LYS A 337 -5.87 -37.33 8.82
CA LYS A 337 -6.14 -38.15 10.00
C LYS A 337 -7.64 -38.11 10.32
N ARG A 338 -8.20 -39.28 10.66
CA ARG A 338 -9.60 -39.43 11.04
C ARG A 338 -9.80 -39.14 12.52
N TYR A 339 -10.86 -38.39 12.81
CA TYR A 339 -11.38 -38.13 14.15
C TYR A 339 -12.83 -38.63 14.26
N THR A 340 -13.21 -38.99 15.46
CA THR A 340 -14.61 -39.30 15.82
C THR A 340 -15.06 -38.37 16.93
N ASN A 341 -16.35 -38.38 17.22
CA ASN A 341 -16.96 -37.66 18.34
C ASN A 341 -16.44 -38.08 19.74
N ALA A 342 -15.53 -39.06 19.83
CA ALA A 342 -14.76 -39.32 21.04
C ALA A 342 -13.71 -38.22 21.32
N TYR A 343 -13.25 -37.52 20.28
CA TYR A 343 -12.36 -36.36 20.40
C TYR A 343 -13.19 -35.10 20.67
N THR A 344 -13.07 -34.54 21.88
CA THR A 344 -13.83 -33.36 22.32
C THR A 344 -12.98 -32.10 22.49
N GLY A 345 -11.68 -32.19 22.15
CA GLY A 345 -10.76 -31.08 22.21
C GLY A 345 -10.83 -30.16 21.00
N ILE A 346 -9.97 -29.15 21.02
CA ILE A 346 -9.61 -28.32 19.87
C ILE A 346 -8.36 -28.94 19.27
N LEU A 347 -8.38 -29.26 17.98
CA LEU A 347 -7.26 -29.93 17.32
C LEU A 347 -6.21 -28.90 16.89
N LEU A 348 -4.95 -29.16 17.25
CA LEU A 348 -3.80 -28.40 16.77
C LEU A 348 -3.06 -29.18 15.69
N ALA A 349 -2.75 -28.51 14.59
CA ALA A 349 -2.08 -29.11 13.44
C ALA A 349 -0.83 -28.32 13.05
N VAL A 350 0.28 -29.03 12.85
CA VAL A 350 1.56 -28.46 12.43
C VAL A 350 2.10 -29.27 11.26
N VAL A 351 2.71 -28.61 10.28
CA VAL A 351 3.41 -29.23 9.16
C VAL A 351 4.85 -28.78 9.19
N THR A 352 5.80 -29.72 9.04
CA THR A 352 7.22 -29.39 8.93
C THR A 352 7.82 -29.97 7.64
N GLY A 353 8.63 -29.20 6.93
CA GLY A 353 9.46 -29.67 5.84
C GLY A 353 10.78 -30.25 6.31
N SER A 354 11.34 -31.19 5.56
CA SER A 354 12.70 -31.71 5.76
C SER A 354 13.80 -30.65 5.63
N ASP A 355 13.47 -29.48 5.07
CA ASP A 355 14.33 -28.30 4.99
C ASP A 355 14.26 -27.39 6.24
N GLY A 356 13.44 -27.76 7.23
CA GLY A 356 13.25 -27.04 8.48
C GLY A 356 12.08 -26.05 8.47
N SER A 357 11.40 -25.87 7.33
CA SER A 357 10.19 -25.03 7.27
C SER A 357 9.10 -25.58 8.19
N THR A 358 8.35 -24.69 8.85
CA THR A 358 7.28 -25.04 9.79
C THR A 358 6.04 -24.16 9.55
N LEU A 359 4.88 -24.79 9.56
CA LEU A 359 3.58 -24.13 9.45
C LEU A 359 2.64 -24.66 10.53
N GLU A 360 2.29 -23.79 11.47
CA GLU A 360 1.22 -23.97 12.43
C GLU A 360 -0.09 -23.47 11.81
N LEU A 361 -1.08 -24.35 11.73
CA LEU A 361 -2.39 -24.01 11.20
C LEU A 361 -3.30 -23.47 12.31
N PRO A 362 -4.32 -22.66 11.96
CA PRO A 362 -5.34 -22.25 12.92
C PRO A 362 -5.96 -23.45 13.64
N GLU A 363 -6.46 -23.19 14.85
CA GLU A 363 -7.21 -24.17 15.64
C GLU A 363 -8.33 -24.83 14.81
N ILE A 364 -8.52 -26.14 14.96
CA ILE A 364 -9.52 -26.91 14.21
C ILE A 364 -10.61 -27.38 15.18
N ASP A 365 -11.84 -26.97 14.88
CA ASP A 365 -13.04 -27.33 15.63
C ASP A 365 -13.79 -28.47 14.97
N PHE A 366 -14.78 -29.02 15.68
CA PHE A 366 -15.65 -30.06 15.16
C PHE A 366 -17.10 -29.81 15.54
N VAL A 367 -18.01 -30.01 14.59
CA VAL A 367 -19.44 -29.72 14.76
C VAL A 367 -20.08 -30.51 15.90
N TRP A 368 -19.57 -31.70 16.23
CA TRP A 368 -20.06 -32.51 17.34
C TRP A 368 -19.71 -31.92 18.72
N ASN A 369 -18.79 -30.95 18.79
CA ASN A 369 -18.50 -30.19 20.01
C ASN A 369 -19.44 -29.00 20.18
N ALA A 370 -20.20 -28.62 19.15
CA ALA A 370 -21.14 -27.52 19.23
C ALA A 370 -22.40 -27.88 20.02
N LYS A 371 -22.85 -26.97 20.89
CA LYS A 371 -24.07 -27.13 21.67
C LYS A 371 -25.27 -27.32 20.72
N PRO A 372 -26.15 -28.30 20.97
CA PRO A 372 -27.36 -28.44 20.18
C PRO A 372 -28.29 -27.25 20.42
N ILE A 373 -29.05 -26.86 19.40
CA ILE A 373 -30.07 -25.82 19.51
C ILE A 373 -31.31 -26.43 20.17
N PRO A 374 -31.77 -25.94 21.34
CA PRO A 374 -32.99 -26.43 21.95
C PRO A 374 -34.21 -26.20 21.06
N SER A 375 -35.13 -27.17 21.04
CA SER A 375 -36.44 -26.97 20.43
C SER A 375 -37.20 -25.87 21.17
N ARG A 376 -37.89 -24.99 20.43
CA ARG A 376 -38.71 -23.91 21.00
C ARG A 376 -40.19 -24.23 20.88
N SER A 377 -40.96 -23.96 21.94
CA SER A 377 -42.44 -24.06 21.95
C SER A 377 -43.07 -22.68 21.75
N GLY A 378 -43.84 -22.49 20.68
CA GLY A 378 -44.49 -21.21 20.33
C GLY A 378 -44.99 -21.19 18.88
N ASP A 379 -45.81 -20.20 18.52
CA ASP A 379 -46.47 -20.09 17.20
C ASP A 379 -45.49 -19.64 16.09
N TYR A 380 -44.54 -20.50 15.80
CA TYR A 380 -43.85 -20.54 14.51
C TYR A 380 -44.80 -21.26 13.55
N HIS A 381 -45.68 -20.52 12.87
CA HIS A 381 -46.63 -21.12 11.92
C HIS A 381 -45.91 -22.09 10.96
N ASN A 382 -46.06 -23.40 11.18
CA ASN A 382 -45.43 -24.49 10.43
C ASN A 382 -43.89 -24.42 10.30
N GLY A 383 -43.17 -23.84 11.27
CA GLY A 383 -41.70 -23.89 11.31
C GLY A 383 -40.94 -22.99 10.32
N GLN A 384 -41.62 -22.07 9.62
CA GLN A 384 -41.05 -21.31 8.50
C GLN A 384 -40.96 -19.77 8.70
N LYS A 385 -41.27 -19.23 9.88
CA LYS A 385 -41.29 -17.77 10.09
C LYS A 385 -40.61 -17.36 11.40
N GLY A 386 -39.54 -16.58 11.32
CA GLY A 386 -39.03 -15.86 12.48
C GLY A 386 -37.96 -14.85 12.09
N ALA A 387 -37.65 -13.94 13.01
CA ALA A 387 -36.77 -12.81 12.75
C ALA A 387 -35.30 -13.17 13.02
N ILE A 388 -34.42 -12.67 12.16
CA ILE A 388 -32.97 -12.60 12.38
C ILE A 388 -32.63 -11.15 12.70
N THR A 389 -31.77 -10.94 13.69
CA THR A 389 -31.23 -9.60 13.98
C THR A 389 -29.82 -9.45 13.39
N GLU A 390 -29.52 -8.30 12.81
CA GLU A 390 -28.17 -7.97 12.35
C GLU A 390 -27.46 -7.10 13.38
N MET A 391 -26.40 -7.63 14.00
CA MET A 391 -25.60 -6.91 14.99
C MET A 391 -24.42 -6.22 14.30
N PHE A 392 -24.74 -5.16 13.55
CA PHE A 392 -23.81 -4.47 12.66
C PHE A 392 -22.61 -3.87 13.41
N GLY A 393 -21.41 -4.41 13.19
CA GLY A 393 -20.17 -3.94 13.79
C GLY A 393 -20.00 -4.23 15.28
N TRP A 394 -20.80 -5.14 15.86
CA TRP A 394 -20.71 -5.48 17.29
C TRP A 394 -19.59 -6.49 17.56
N PRO A 395 -18.79 -6.29 18.64
CA PRO A 395 -17.86 -7.28 19.14
C PRO A 395 -18.54 -8.61 19.52
N HIS A 396 -17.81 -9.71 19.42
CA HIS A 396 -18.31 -11.05 19.73
C HIS A 396 -18.79 -11.16 21.18
N ASN A 397 -18.07 -10.58 22.14
CA ASN A 397 -18.49 -10.61 23.54
C ASN A 397 -19.80 -9.84 23.79
N ASP A 398 -20.04 -8.73 23.09
CA ASP A 398 -21.27 -7.95 23.25
C ASP A 398 -22.47 -8.71 22.66
N VAL A 399 -22.31 -9.33 21.49
CA VAL A 399 -23.37 -10.18 20.90
C VAL A 399 -23.67 -11.40 21.79
N LYS A 400 -22.64 -11.98 22.39
CA LYS A 400 -22.78 -13.09 23.34
C LYS A 400 -23.66 -12.70 24.53
N GLU A 401 -23.46 -11.51 25.10
CA GLU A 401 -24.26 -11.00 26.23
C GLU A 401 -25.74 -10.82 25.85
N GLU A 402 -26.03 -10.44 24.59
CA GLU A 402 -27.39 -10.25 24.10
C GLU A 402 -28.16 -11.54 23.81
N CYS A 403 -27.46 -12.69 23.67
CA CYS A 403 -28.09 -13.90 23.16
C CYS A 403 -29.19 -14.50 24.06
N GLU A 404 -29.12 -14.30 25.39
CA GLU A 404 -30.23 -14.67 26.27
C GLU A 404 -31.48 -13.83 26.00
N PHE A 405 -31.30 -12.51 25.87
CA PHE A 405 -32.38 -11.59 25.54
C PHE A 405 -32.98 -11.90 24.18
N LEU A 406 -32.16 -12.07 23.14
CA LEU A 406 -32.60 -12.43 21.79
C LEU A 406 -33.43 -13.72 21.80
N GLY A 407 -32.99 -14.72 22.57
CA GLY A 407 -33.70 -15.98 22.74
C GLY A 407 -35.07 -15.78 23.40
N LYS A 408 -35.14 -15.04 24.51
CA LYS A 408 -36.39 -14.71 25.22
C LYS A 408 -37.34 -13.83 24.41
N ALA A 409 -36.80 -12.94 23.59
CA ALA A 409 -37.56 -12.06 22.70
C ALA A 409 -38.10 -12.79 21.45
N GLY A 410 -37.65 -14.01 21.18
CA GLY A 410 -38.16 -14.86 20.11
C GLY A 410 -37.39 -14.79 18.79
N TYR A 411 -36.26 -14.07 18.73
CA TYR A 411 -35.39 -14.04 17.55
C TYR A 411 -34.82 -15.43 17.26
N LEU A 412 -34.89 -15.87 16.00
CA LEU A 412 -34.41 -17.18 15.56
C LEU A 412 -32.89 -17.24 15.48
N GLY A 413 -32.26 -16.12 15.16
CA GLY A 413 -30.82 -16.04 15.01
C GLY A 413 -30.30 -14.62 14.97
N VAL A 414 -28.98 -14.53 14.96
CA VAL A 414 -28.21 -13.30 14.83
C VAL A 414 -27.27 -13.42 13.64
N LYS A 415 -27.22 -12.39 12.80
CA LYS A 415 -26.21 -12.19 11.77
C LYS A 415 -25.05 -11.41 12.37
N LEU A 416 -23.86 -12.01 12.32
CA LEU A 416 -22.59 -11.37 12.67
C LEU A 416 -21.99 -10.67 11.46
N PHE A 417 -21.14 -9.69 11.75
CA PHE A 417 -20.20 -9.15 10.77
C PHE A 417 -19.20 -10.20 10.28
N PRO A 418 -18.46 -9.92 9.19
CA PRO A 418 -17.42 -10.82 8.74
C PRO A 418 -16.42 -11.10 9.87
N VAL A 419 -16.08 -12.37 10.05
CA VAL A 419 -15.26 -12.86 11.18
C VAL A 419 -13.81 -13.16 10.79
N HIS A 420 -13.52 -13.19 9.48
CA HIS A 420 -12.17 -13.38 8.97
C HIS A 420 -11.26 -12.23 9.40
N GLU A 421 -9.95 -12.41 9.35
CA GLU A 421 -8.97 -11.35 9.60
C GLU A 421 -9.03 -10.29 8.49
N GLN A 422 -9.18 -9.02 8.86
CA GLN A 422 -9.48 -7.94 7.92
C GLN A 422 -8.40 -6.88 7.86
N LEU A 423 -8.43 -6.10 6.78
CA LEU A 423 -7.61 -4.92 6.59
C LEU A 423 -7.75 -3.91 7.74
N MET A 424 -6.62 -3.35 8.15
CA MET A 424 -6.51 -2.23 9.08
C MET A 424 -5.48 -1.21 8.59
N SER A 425 -5.66 0.03 8.99
CA SER A 425 -4.80 1.17 8.69
C SER A 425 -4.49 1.94 9.97
N THR A 426 -3.30 2.52 10.02
CA THR A 426 -2.90 3.52 11.04
C THR A 426 -3.19 4.94 10.58
N GLN A 427 -3.64 5.11 9.33
CA GLN A 427 -4.00 6.38 8.71
C GLN A 427 -5.52 6.42 8.43
N PRO A 428 -6.18 7.57 8.62
CA PRO A 428 -7.59 7.71 8.33
C PRO A 428 -7.86 7.62 6.81
N PHE A 429 -9.01 7.07 6.46
CA PHE A 429 -9.55 7.02 5.10
C PHE A 429 -10.94 7.67 5.11
N GLU A 430 -11.22 8.58 4.18
CA GLU A 430 -12.49 9.34 4.14
C GLU A 430 -12.86 10.00 5.49
N ASN A 431 -11.85 10.51 6.21
CA ASN A 431 -11.99 11.10 7.56
C ASN A 431 -12.39 10.12 8.67
N ALA A 432 -12.34 8.80 8.43
CA ALA A 432 -12.60 7.76 9.43
C ALA A 432 -11.37 6.86 9.62
N MET A 433 -11.05 6.52 10.87
CA MET A 433 -10.08 5.47 11.15
C MET A 433 -10.75 4.11 10.99
N ASN A 434 -10.21 3.27 10.09
CA ASN A 434 -10.71 1.90 9.83
C ASN A 434 -12.23 1.85 9.70
N PRO A 435 -12.80 2.44 8.62
CA PRO A 435 -14.24 2.50 8.41
C PRO A 435 -14.86 1.09 8.29
N TRP A 436 -16.17 0.99 8.49
CA TRP A 436 -16.88 -0.30 8.59
C TRP A 436 -16.63 -1.23 7.39
N TYR A 437 -16.49 -0.67 6.19
CA TYR A 437 -16.27 -1.44 4.95
C TYR A 437 -14.86 -2.05 4.86
N PHE A 438 -13.93 -1.69 5.74
CA PHE A 438 -12.66 -2.45 5.86
C PHE A 438 -12.92 -3.88 6.35
N MET A 439 -14.04 -4.13 7.05
CA MET A 439 -14.37 -5.48 7.52
C MET A 439 -14.79 -6.42 6.39
N TYR A 440 -15.02 -5.87 5.20
CA TYR A 440 -15.30 -6.61 3.98
C TYR A 440 -14.04 -6.80 3.13
N GLN A 441 -12.86 -6.50 3.66
CA GLN A 441 -11.58 -6.67 2.98
C GLN A 441 -10.74 -7.71 3.73
N PRO A 442 -10.90 -9.00 3.39
CA PRO A 442 -10.10 -10.06 4.00
C PRO A 442 -8.62 -9.89 3.71
N VAL A 443 -7.78 -10.20 4.71
CA VAL A 443 -6.33 -10.43 4.55
C VAL A 443 -5.97 -11.90 4.73
N SER A 444 -6.83 -12.68 5.40
CA SER A 444 -6.73 -14.12 5.53
C SER A 444 -8.11 -14.72 5.77
N TYR A 445 -8.18 -16.04 5.90
CA TYR A 445 -9.39 -16.74 6.38
C TYR A 445 -9.26 -17.19 7.84
N ASN A 446 -8.27 -16.68 8.58
CA ASN A 446 -8.20 -16.87 10.03
C ASN A 446 -9.38 -16.15 10.68
N LEU A 447 -9.99 -16.74 11.70
CA LEU A 447 -11.18 -16.18 12.36
C LEU A 447 -10.84 -15.19 13.48
N ASP A 448 -9.80 -14.38 13.26
CA ASP A 448 -9.30 -13.35 14.18
C ASP A 448 -9.63 -11.96 13.62
N GLY A 449 -10.92 -11.65 13.61
CA GLY A 449 -11.44 -10.39 13.08
C GLY A 449 -11.42 -9.24 14.08
N ARG A 450 -11.79 -8.04 13.62
CA ARG A 450 -11.95 -6.85 14.47
C ARG A 450 -12.96 -7.07 15.60
N MET A 451 -13.96 -7.89 15.34
CA MET A 451 -15.05 -8.15 16.29
C MET A 451 -14.62 -9.08 17.42
N GLY A 452 -13.51 -9.77 17.28
CA GLY A 452 -12.97 -10.65 18.30
C GLY A 452 -12.18 -11.79 17.71
N THR A 453 -11.57 -12.52 18.62
CA THR A 453 -10.75 -13.69 18.34
C THR A 453 -11.58 -14.93 18.01
N ARG A 454 -10.95 -15.95 17.43
CA ARG A 454 -11.60 -17.25 17.19
C ARG A 454 -12.18 -17.84 18.48
N GLU A 455 -11.48 -17.68 19.59
CA GLU A 455 -11.90 -18.19 20.89
C GLU A 455 -13.19 -17.50 21.38
N GLU A 456 -13.30 -16.19 21.20
CA GLU A 456 -14.50 -15.42 21.52
C GLU A 456 -15.66 -15.72 20.57
N LEU A 457 -15.38 -15.92 19.28
CA LEU A 457 -16.38 -16.35 18.31
C LEU A 457 -16.96 -17.72 18.67
N ARG A 458 -16.11 -18.68 19.06
CA ARG A 458 -16.53 -19.99 19.55
C ARG A 458 -17.44 -19.84 20.76
N ASP A 459 -17.04 -19.06 21.76
CA ASP A 459 -17.83 -18.84 22.98
C ASP A 459 -19.19 -18.17 22.71
N LEU A 460 -19.23 -17.17 21.82
CA LEU A 460 -20.47 -16.58 21.31
C LEU A 460 -21.36 -17.65 20.70
N ILE A 461 -20.85 -18.44 19.75
CA ILE A 461 -21.65 -19.46 19.04
C ILE A 461 -22.23 -20.46 20.05
N GLN A 462 -21.41 -20.97 20.96
CA GLN A 462 -21.88 -21.91 22.00
C GLN A 462 -22.97 -21.27 22.87
N THR A 463 -22.76 -20.03 23.31
CA THR A 463 -23.70 -19.33 24.20
C THR A 463 -25.03 -19.07 23.50
N CYS A 464 -25.02 -18.52 22.30
CA CYS A 464 -26.22 -18.23 21.52
C CYS A 464 -27.03 -19.50 21.22
N ARG A 465 -26.36 -20.59 20.83
CA ARG A 465 -27.00 -21.89 20.60
C ARG A 465 -27.67 -22.43 21.86
N SER A 466 -27.09 -22.22 23.04
CA SER A 466 -27.69 -22.64 24.32
C SER A 466 -29.01 -21.94 24.66
N PHE A 467 -29.24 -20.74 24.11
CA PHE A 467 -30.50 -20.00 24.17
C PHE A 467 -31.40 -20.22 22.93
N GLY A 468 -31.03 -21.16 22.07
CA GLY A 468 -31.74 -21.50 20.83
C GLY A 468 -31.61 -20.46 19.72
N VAL A 469 -30.63 -19.56 19.83
CA VAL A 469 -30.34 -18.52 18.83
C VAL A 469 -29.29 -19.07 17.85
N ARG A 470 -29.66 -19.15 16.57
CA ARG A 470 -28.75 -19.51 15.46
C ARG A 470 -27.77 -18.38 15.20
N VAL A 471 -26.57 -18.73 14.76
CA VAL A 471 -25.55 -17.72 14.40
C VAL A 471 -25.28 -17.82 12.91
N TYR A 472 -25.49 -16.72 12.20
CA TYR A 472 -25.20 -16.58 10.78
C TYR A 472 -24.04 -15.63 10.61
N ILE A 473 -23.10 -15.96 9.74
CA ILE A 473 -21.88 -15.17 9.54
C ILE A 473 -21.91 -14.52 8.16
N ASP A 474 -21.56 -13.23 8.10
CA ASP A 474 -21.34 -12.56 6.83
C ASP A 474 -20.05 -13.08 6.17
N ALA A 475 -20.19 -13.83 5.08
CA ALA A 475 -19.10 -14.52 4.42
C ALA A 475 -18.71 -13.79 3.13
N VAL A 476 -17.49 -13.24 3.13
CA VAL A 476 -16.88 -12.60 1.96
C VAL A 476 -16.12 -13.66 1.17
N LEU A 477 -16.65 -13.97 -0.02
CA LEU A 477 -16.08 -14.99 -0.91
C LEU A 477 -15.60 -14.42 -2.25
N ASN A 478 -16.03 -13.21 -2.63
CA ASN A 478 -15.73 -12.66 -3.94
C ASN A 478 -14.28 -12.19 -4.09
N HIS A 479 -13.72 -11.58 -3.05
CA HIS A 479 -12.49 -10.81 -3.14
C HIS A 479 -11.68 -10.87 -1.84
N PHE A 480 -10.46 -10.35 -1.92
CA PHE A 480 -9.63 -9.97 -0.76
C PHE A 480 -9.54 -8.43 -0.67
N THR A 481 -8.49 -7.88 -0.05
CA THR A 481 -8.30 -6.44 0.10
C THR A 481 -8.34 -5.67 -1.22
N GLY A 482 -8.63 -4.37 -1.13
CA GLY A 482 -8.44 -3.43 -2.23
C GLY A 482 -6.98 -3.36 -2.68
N ALA A 483 -6.77 -3.23 -3.98
CA ALA A 483 -5.45 -3.04 -4.55
C ALA A 483 -4.78 -1.79 -3.98
N GLY A 484 -3.50 -1.89 -3.58
CA GLY A 484 -2.78 -0.79 -2.93
C GLY A 484 -3.05 -0.66 -1.41
N ASN A 485 -3.78 -1.62 -0.83
CA ASN A 485 -3.95 -1.75 0.61
C ASN A 485 -3.24 -3.03 1.09
N ASP A 486 -1.92 -2.99 1.19
CA ASP A 486 -1.11 -4.14 1.61
C ASP A 486 0.10 -3.75 2.47
N LEU A 487 1.04 -4.68 2.66
CA LEU A 487 2.26 -4.47 3.46
C LEU A 487 3.38 -3.66 2.77
N ASN A 488 3.25 -3.35 1.48
CA ASN A 488 4.23 -2.63 0.69
C ASN A 488 4.07 -1.11 0.83
N GLN A 489 5.06 -0.39 0.27
CA GLN A 489 4.95 1.04 0.02
C GLN A 489 4.30 1.27 -1.34
N HIS A 490 3.46 2.28 -1.40
CA HIS A 490 2.72 2.62 -2.61
C HIS A 490 2.90 4.08 -3.00
N ARG A 491 2.69 4.38 -4.28
CA ARG A 491 2.67 5.75 -4.81
C ARG A 491 1.66 5.91 -5.94
N ASN A 492 1.12 7.11 -6.11
CA ASN A 492 0.12 7.40 -7.14
C ASN A 492 0.70 8.32 -8.25
N PRO A 493 0.98 7.79 -9.45
CA PRO A 493 1.42 8.59 -10.59
C PRO A 493 0.43 9.67 -11.02
N GLY A 494 -0.87 9.41 -10.88
CA GLY A 494 -1.96 10.33 -11.21
C GLY A 494 -2.19 11.44 -10.17
N SER A 495 -1.46 11.43 -9.06
CA SER A 495 -1.60 12.39 -7.96
C SER A 495 -0.24 12.92 -7.51
N GLY A 496 0.59 13.39 -8.45
CA GLY A 496 1.87 14.03 -8.11
C GLY A 496 2.83 13.14 -7.33
N CYS A 497 2.76 11.82 -7.53
CA CYS A 497 3.60 10.83 -6.85
C CYS A 497 3.41 10.75 -5.34
N VAL A 498 2.22 11.13 -4.84
CA VAL A 498 1.89 10.98 -3.42
C VAL A 498 2.10 9.53 -3.01
N LYS A 499 2.87 9.34 -1.93
CA LYS A 499 3.18 8.04 -1.34
C LYS A 499 2.26 7.76 -0.15
N TRP A 500 1.94 6.50 0.07
CA TRP A 500 1.34 6.05 1.33
C TRP A 500 1.98 4.74 1.79
N GLY A 501 1.99 4.59 3.11
CA GLY A 501 2.61 3.46 3.76
C GLY A 501 1.73 2.22 3.81
N ASN A 502 2.36 1.18 4.34
CA ASN A 502 1.80 -0.14 4.58
C ASN A 502 0.54 -0.09 5.45
N LYS A 503 -0.23 -1.16 5.33
CA LYS A 503 -1.40 -1.48 6.13
C LYS A 503 -1.05 -2.56 7.14
N THR A 504 -2.01 -2.91 7.98
CA THR A 504 -1.93 -3.99 8.96
C THR A 504 -3.23 -4.77 8.93
N SER A 505 -3.39 -5.73 9.82
CA SER A 505 -4.59 -6.54 9.92
C SER A 505 -5.26 -6.41 11.28
N SER A 506 -6.47 -6.95 11.40
CA SER A 506 -7.28 -6.89 12.61
C SER A 506 -6.84 -7.87 13.71
N ALA A 507 -6.05 -8.88 13.37
CA ALA A 507 -5.56 -9.86 14.33
C ALA A 507 -4.58 -9.23 15.35
N PRO A 508 -4.49 -9.80 16.57
CA PRO A 508 -3.41 -9.49 17.52
C PRO A 508 -2.04 -9.61 16.86
N ILE A 509 -1.06 -8.80 17.28
CA ILE A 509 0.24 -8.69 16.61
C ILE A 509 0.99 -10.03 16.49
N GLU A 510 0.75 -10.95 17.42
CA GLU A 510 1.32 -12.29 17.47
C GLU A 510 0.68 -13.26 16.46
N ARG A 511 -0.47 -12.89 15.87
CA ARG A 511 -1.27 -13.69 14.92
C ARG A 511 -1.54 -12.99 13.58
N GLN A 512 -0.93 -11.83 13.33
CA GLN A 512 -1.15 -11.09 12.09
C GLN A 512 -0.64 -11.83 10.85
N SER A 513 -1.47 -11.90 9.84
CA SER A 513 -1.13 -12.51 8.55
C SER A 513 -0.45 -11.50 7.62
N PRO A 514 0.53 -11.95 6.81
CA PRO A 514 1.03 -11.14 5.71
C PRO A 514 0.04 -11.14 4.54
N PHE A 515 0.00 -10.04 3.79
CA PHE A 515 -0.82 -9.90 2.58
C PHE A 515 -0.18 -8.89 1.62
N TYR A 516 -0.30 -9.17 0.33
CA TYR A 516 0.35 -8.42 -0.75
C TYR A 516 -0.63 -8.21 -1.91
N THR A 517 -0.56 -7.04 -2.52
CA THR A 517 -1.20 -6.68 -3.78
C THR A 517 -0.15 -6.06 -4.70
N HIS A 518 -0.43 -5.99 -5.98
CA HIS A 518 0.51 -5.44 -6.95
C HIS A 518 0.30 -3.94 -7.21
N ALA A 519 -0.93 -3.43 -7.05
CA ALA A 519 -1.29 -2.10 -7.51
C ALA A 519 -0.57 -0.99 -6.73
N PHE A 520 -0.20 0.08 -7.43
CA PHE A 520 0.50 1.24 -6.91
C PHE A 520 1.87 0.96 -6.26
N THR A 521 2.33 -0.29 -6.29
CA THR A 521 3.65 -0.66 -5.78
C THR A 521 4.72 -0.15 -6.74
N TYR A 522 5.86 0.23 -6.16
CA TYR A 522 6.99 0.74 -6.94
C TYR A 522 8.31 0.14 -6.52
N GLN A 523 8.34 -0.69 -5.48
CA GLN A 523 9.52 -1.37 -4.96
C GLN A 523 9.44 -2.85 -5.33
N TYR A 524 10.51 -3.42 -5.87
CA TYR A 524 10.55 -4.87 -6.06
C TYR A 524 10.43 -5.54 -4.69
N ASN A 525 9.73 -6.67 -4.64
CA ASN A 525 9.63 -7.43 -3.42
C ASN A 525 11.03 -7.91 -3.02
N ALA A 526 11.47 -7.56 -1.80
CA ALA A 526 12.82 -7.85 -1.33
C ALA A 526 13.14 -9.35 -1.22
N ASN A 527 12.12 -10.20 -1.14
CA ASN A 527 12.26 -11.64 -0.93
C ASN A 527 12.28 -12.44 -2.24
N THR A 528 11.57 -11.96 -3.26
CA THR A 528 11.51 -12.60 -4.57
C THR A 528 12.40 -11.93 -5.61
N GLY A 529 12.76 -10.65 -5.40
CA GLY A 529 13.46 -9.82 -6.39
C GLY A 529 12.60 -9.47 -7.61
N LYS A 530 11.28 -9.70 -7.54
CA LYS A 530 10.32 -9.49 -8.62
C LYS A 530 9.33 -8.38 -8.28
N ALA A 531 8.58 -7.95 -9.28
CA ALA A 531 7.42 -7.08 -9.05
C ALA A 531 6.45 -7.76 -8.06
N PRO A 532 5.89 -7.03 -7.09
CA PRO A 532 4.86 -7.56 -6.21
C PRO A 532 3.65 -8.09 -6.97
N SER A 533 2.97 -9.09 -6.40
CA SER A 533 1.75 -9.68 -6.96
C SER A 533 0.68 -9.89 -5.87
N ASN A 534 -0.54 -10.26 -6.26
CA ASN A 534 -1.61 -10.54 -5.30
C ASN A 534 -1.32 -11.85 -4.55
N GLU A 535 -1.15 -11.80 -3.23
CA GLU A 535 -0.82 -12.98 -2.43
C GLU A 535 -1.31 -12.86 -0.98
N PHE A 536 -2.02 -13.88 -0.50
CA PHE A 536 -2.59 -13.97 0.83
C PHE A 536 -2.18 -15.31 1.47
N PRO A 537 -0.91 -15.42 1.94
CA PRO A 537 -0.29 -16.70 2.31
C PRO A 537 -1.03 -17.46 3.42
N ALA A 538 -1.58 -16.77 4.42
CA ALA A 538 -2.33 -17.40 5.50
C ALA A 538 -3.68 -17.98 5.04
N ALA A 539 -4.23 -17.48 3.92
CA ALA A 539 -5.37 -18.12 3.25
C ALA A 539 -4.94 -19.24 2.29
N ALA A 540 -3.64 -19.45 2.07
CA ALA A 540 -3.08 -20.29 1.01
C ALA A 540 -3.58 -19.91 -0.39
N ILE A 541 -3.90 -18.64 -0.60
CA ILE A 541 -4.30 -18.05 -1.89
C ILE A 541 -3.11 -17.24 -2.39
N GLY A 542 -2.72 -17.41 -3.65
CA GLY A 542 -1.64 -16.63 -4.25
C GLY A 542 -1.93 -16.20 -5.68
N PRO A 543 -0.89 -15.81 -6.44
CA PRO A 543 -1.07 -15.00 -7.64
C PRO A 543 -1.96 -15.62 -8.72
N GLU A 544 -1.87 -16.94 -8.93
CA GLU A 544 -2.68 -17.68 -9.92
C GLU A 544 -4.16 -17.84 -9.54
N ASP A 545 -4.52 -17.53 -8.29
CA ASP A 545 -5.84 -17.79 -7.72
C ASP A 545 -6.80 -16.59 -7.90
N PHE A 546 -6.38 -15.57 -8.65
CA PHE A 546 -7.11 -14.32 -8.88
C PHE A 546 -7.38 -14.08 -10.37
N HIS A 547 -8.48 -13.37 -10.65
CA HIS A 547 -8.68 -12.79 -11.97
C HIS A 547 -7.64 -11.70 -12.24
N CYS A 548 -7.22 -11.58 -13.50
CA CYS A 548 -6.41 -10.47 -14.00
C CYS A 548 -7.11 -9.12 -13.79
N ASP A 549 -6.33 -8.04 -13.80
CA ASP A 549 -6.80 -6.72 -13.41
C ASP A 549 -7.77 -6.15 -14.44
N ARG A 550 -9.05 -6.11 -14.07
CA ARG A 550 -10.10 -5.56 -14.93
C ARG A 550 -11.17 -4.90 -14.09
N PRO A 551 -11.41 -3.59 -14.23
CA PRO A 551 -12.43 -2.92 -13.44
C PRO A 551 -13.83 -3.41 -13.80
N ASN A 552 -14.69 -3.53 -12.79
CA ASN A 552 -16.11 -3.78 -13.01
C ASN A 552 -16.82 -2.52 -13.55
N GLY A 553 -16.72 -2.30 -14.86
CA GLY A 553 -17.25 -1.10 -15.53
C GLY A 553 -18.58 -1.29 -16.26
N ALA A 554 -19.11 -2.52 -16.36
CA ALA A 554 -20.22 -2.85 -17.24
C ALA A 554 -21.30 -3.68 -16.55
N TRP A 555 -22.19 -3.01 -15.80
CA TRP A 555 -23.23 -3.61 -14.97
C TRP A 555 -24.29 -4.45 -15.70
N THR A 556 -24.42 -4.30 -17.02
CA THR A 556 -25.31 -5.12 -17.87
C THR A 556 -24.57 -6.22 -18.61
N ASN A 557 -23.23 -6.29 -18.52
CA ASN A 557 -22.44 -7.39 -19.05
C ASN A 557 -22.13 -8.36 -17.92
N LEU A 558 -22.86 -9.47 -17.92
CA LEU A 558 -22.79 -10.53 -16.92
C LEU A 558 -21.38 -11.11 -16.74
N PHE A 559 -20.60 -11.22 -17.81
CA PHE A 559 -19.23 -11.70 -17.75
C PHE A 559 -18.30 -10.72 -17.03
N ILE A 560 -18.44 -9.41 -17.27
CA ILE A 560 -17.66 -8.38 -16.55
C ILE A 560 -18.15 -8.25 -15.10
N LEU A 561 -19.45 -8.39 -14.88
CA LEU A 561 -20.05 -8.27 -13.55
C LEU A 561 -19.50 -9.29 -12.56
N ASN A 562 -19.14 -10.49 -13.04
CA ASN A 562 -18.75 -11.65 -12.22
C ASN A 562 -17.25 -11.95 -12.17
N ASN A 563 -16.45 -11.31 -13.02
CA ASN A 563 -15.01 -11.53 -13.05
C ASN A 563 -14.23 -10.22 -12.92
N GLY A 564 -14.92 -9.07 -13.00
CA GLY A 564 -14.32 -7.75 -12.86
C GLY A 564 -14.20 -7.31 -11.42
N TRP A 565 -13.09 -6.66 -11.11
CA TRP A 565 -12.74 -6.16 -9.78
C TRP A 565 -13.76 -5.13 -9.31
N LEU A 566 -14.55 -5.51 -8.30
CA LEU A 566 -15.54 -4.66 -7.68
C LEU A 566 -14.83 -3.51 -6.95
N VAL A 567 -14.95 -2.28 -7.49
CA VAL A 567 -14.33 -1.07 -6.93
C VAL A 567 -12.83 -1.20 -6.59
N GLY A 568 -12.10 -2.05 -7.33
CA GLY A 568 -10.66 -2.29 -7.13
C GLY A 568 -10.32 -3.31 -6.04
N LEU A 569 -11.31 -4.06 -5.55
CA LEU A 569 -11.09 -5.23 -4.69
C LEU A 569 -10.50 -6.37 -5.51
N VAL A 570 -9.44 -7.00 -5.00
CA VAL A 570 -8.73 -8.06 -5.71
C VAL A 570 -9.65 -9.29 -5.84
N ASP A 571 -10.05 -9.60 -7.07
CA ASP A 571 -11.15 -10.51 -7.39
C ASP A 571 -10.68 -11.96 -7.53
N LEU A 572 -11.28 -12.88 -6.76
CA LEU A 572 -10.92 -14.30 -6.77
C LEU A 572 -11.42 -14.97 -8.04
N ASP A 573 -10.59 -15.83 -8.63
CA ASP A 573 -11.01 -16.65 -9.76
C ASP A 573 -11.79 -17.87 -9.28
N THR A 574 -13.10 -17.70 -9.09
CA THR A 574 -13.97 -18.78 -8.60
C THR A 574 -14.21 -19.88 -9.63
N SER A 575 -13.80 -19.70 -10.88
CA SER A 575 -13.86 -20.79 -11.87
C SER A 575 -12.82 -21.88 -11.57
N MET A 576 -11.75 -21.54 -10.87
CA MET A 576 -10.70 -22.47 -10.45
C MET A 576 -11.20 -23.41 -9.35
N ASP A 577 -11.03 -24.73 -9.57
CA ASP A 577 -11.48 -25.74 -8.60
C ASP A 577 -10.80 -25.59 -7.23
N TYR A 578 -9.51 -25.22 -7.23
CA TYR A 578 -8.74 -24.96 -6.01
C TYR A 578 -9.34 -23.82 -5.17
N VAL A 579 -9.73 -22.71 -5.80
CA VAL A 579 -10.34 -21.56 -5.11
C VAL A 579 -11.66 -21.99 -4.46
N ARG A 580 -12.51 -22.72 -5.19
CA ARG A 580 -13.79 -23.24 -4.66
C ARG A 580 -13.60 -24.26 -3.53
N GLU A 581 -12.60 -25.13 -3.62
CA GLU A 581 -12.23 -26.03 -2.52
C GLU A 581 -11.78 -25.26 -1.28
N ARG A 582 -10.96 -24.21 -1.47
CA ARG A 582 -10.46 -23.40 -0.36
C ARG A 582 -11.59 -22.61 0.32
N GLN A 583 -12.50 -22.02 -0.45
CA GLN A 583 -13.69 -21.33 0.06
C GLN A 583 -14.62 -22.30 0.79
N ALA A 584 -14.86 -23.49 0.24
CA ALA A 584 -15.65 -24.50 0.92
C ALA A 584 -15.02 -24.94 2.25
N ALA A 585 -13.70 -25.09 2.32
CA ALA A 585 -12.99 -25.38 3.57
C ALA A 585 -13.13 -24.24 4.60
N TYR A 586 -13.08 -22.98 4.17
CA TYR A 586 -13.33 -21.82 5.03
C TYR A 586 -14.76 -21.81 5.60
N LEU A 587 -15.77 -22.07 4.76
CA LEU A 587 -17.16 -22.16 5.22
C LEU A 587 -17.35 -23.33 6.20
N VAL A 588 -16.76 -24.49 5.91
CA VAL A 588 -16.84 -25.67 6.79
C VAL A 588 -16.11 -25.44 8.11
N ASP A 589 -15.01 -24.68 8.12
CA ASP A 589 -14.34 -24.28 9.35
C ASP A 589 -15.31 -23.49 10.26
N MET A 590 -15.99 -22.47 9.73
CA MET A 590 -17.03 -21.74 10.48
C MET A 590 -18.20 -22.63 10.94
N LEU A 591 -18.65 -23.57 10.10
CA LEU A 591 -19.67 -24.55 10.50
C LEU A 591 -19.18 -25.51 11.59
N SER A 592 -17.88 -25.81 11.64
CA SER A 592 -17.29 -26.67 12.65
C SER A 592 -17.33 -26.06 14.06
N LEU A 593 -17.30 -24.72 14.18
CA LEU A 593 -17.56 -24.02 15.44
C LEU A 593 -19.03 -24.10 15.88
N GLY A 594 -19.95 -24.43 14.95
CA GLY A 594 -21.40 -24.49 15.19
C GLY A 594 -22.20 -23.36 14.57
N ALA A 595 -21.65 -22.59 13.62
CA ALA A 595 -22.44 -21.64 12.85
C ALA A 595 -23.61 -22.34 12.14
N SER A 596 -24.73 -21.64 12.01
CA SER A 596 -25.97 -22.12 11.38
C SER A 596 -26.09 -21.65 9.92
N GLY A 597 -25.02 -21.12 9.33
CA GLY A 597 -24.95 -20.72 7.93
C GLY A 597 -24.53 -19.27 7.75
N PHE A 598 -24.88 -18.66 6.62
CA PHE A 598 -24.18 -17.49 6.12
C PHE A 598 -25.07 -16.45 5.44
N ARG A 599 -24.61 -15.21 5.41
CA ARG A 599 -24.99 -14.25 4.37
C ARG A 599 -23.80 -14.16 3.42
N ILE A 600 -23.97 -14.50 2.15
CA ILE A 600 -22.86 -14.38 1.18
C ILE A 600 -22.81 -12.93 0.67
N ASP A 601 -21.71 -12.26 0.99
CA ASP A 601 -21.42 -10.90 0.54
C ASP A 601 -21.19 -10.84 -0.96
N ALA A 602 -21.63 -9.75 -1.58
CA ALA A 602 -21.38 -9.45 -2.99
C ALA A 602 -21.69 -10.63 -3.92
N ALA A 603 -22.65 -11.49 -3.59
CA ALA A 603 -22.92 -12.74 -4.32
C ALA A 603 -23.24 -12.47 -5.80
N LYS A 604 -23.84 -11.31 -6.11
CA LYS A 604 -24.03 -10.81 -7.48
C LYS A 604 -22.75 -10.84 -8.34
N HIS A 605 -21.59 -10.70 -7.72
CA HIS A 605 -20.28 -10.61 -8.36
C HIS A 605 -19.55 -11.96 -8.44
N ILE A 606 -20.16 -13.03 -7.95
CA ILE A 606 -19.68 -14.40 -8.13
C ILE A 606 -20.61 -15.07 -9.14
N SER A 607 -20.08 -15.87 -10.06
CA SER A 607 -20.92 -16.62 -10.99
C SER A 607 -21.81 -17.62 -10.24
N PRO A 608 -23.13 -17.66 -10.52
CA PRO A 608 -24.05 -18.68 -10.01
C PRO A 608 -23.61 -20.13 -10.23
N GLU A 609 -22.93 -20.44 -11.33
CA GLU A 609 -22.29 -21.73 -11.55
C GLU A 609 -21.23 -22.02 -10.48
N ASP A 610 -20.33 -21.06 -10.21
CA ASP A 610 -19.28 -21.23 -9.21
C ASP A 610 -19.83 -21.22 -7.79
N LEU A 611 -20.80 -20.35 -7.50
CA LEU A 611 -21.47 -20.27 -6.21
C LEU A 611 -22.20 -21.58 -5.89
N SER A 612 -22.91 -22.16 -6.87
CA SER A 612 -23.52 -23.49 -6.74
C SER A 612 -22.46 -24.57 -6.50
N ALA A 613 -21.34 -24.54 -7.23
CA ALA A 613 -20.24 -25.49 -7.06
C ALA A 613 -19.57 -25.38 -5.69
N ILE A 614 -19.40 -24.16 -5.14
CA ILE A 614 -18.91 -23.94 -3.77
C ILE A 614 -19.88 -24.58 -2.77
N MET A 615 -21.18 -24.29 -2.90
CA MET A 615 -22.20 -24.87 -2.01
C MET A 615 -22.26 -26.39 -2.11
N LYS A 616 -22.05 -26.96 -3.30
CA LYS A 616 -21.93 -28.41 -3.49
C LYS A 616 -20.73 -28.99 -2.75
N LYS A 617 -19.58 -28.32 -2.79
CA LYS A 617 -18.38 -28.74 -2.05
C LYS A 617 -18.63 -28.64 -0.54
N VAL A 618 -19.29 -27.60 -0.04
CA VAL A 618 -19.70 -27.49 1.37
C VAL A 618 -20.61 -28.65 1.76
N GLN A 619 -21.67 -28.94 1.00
CA GLN A 619 -22.58 -30.07 1.25
C GLN A 619 -21.80 -31.40 1.30
N THR A 620 -20.89 -31.61 0.35
CA THR A 620 -20.07 -32.83 0.27
C THR A 620 -19.18 -32.97 1.49
N LYS A 621 -18.46 -31.90 1.87
CA LYS A 621 -17.61 -31.86 3.07
C LYS A 621 -18.41 -32.01 4.37
N MET A 622 -19.69 -31.65 4.39
CA MET A 622 -20.59 -31.84 5.53
C MET A 622 -21.24 -33.24 5.60
N GLY A 623 -20.70 -34.22 4.85
CA GLY A 623 -21.18 -35.61 4.86
C GLY A 623 -22.32 -35.88 3.88
N GLY A 624 -22.47 -35.03 2.86
CA GLY A 624 -23.45 -35.17 1.78
C GLY A 624 -24.81 -34.50 2.06
N LYS A 625 -24.99 -33.87 3.23
CA LYS A 625 -26.18 -33.07 3.58
C LYS A 625 -25.79 -31.90 4.47
N LEU A 626 -26.30 -30.72 4.18
CA LEU A 626 -26.15 -29.54 5.03
C LEU A 626 -26.85 -29.78 6.39
N PRO A 627 -26.35 -29.22 7.50
CA PRO A 627 -27.00 -29.30 8.81
C PRO A 627 -28.48 -28.92 8.76
N ASP A 628 -29.29 -29.46 9.68
CA ASP A 628 -30.74 -29.21 9.66
C ASP A 628 -31.08 -27.77 10.08
N ASP A 629 -30.22 -27.11 10.86
CA ASP A 629 -30.31 -25.69 11.20
C ASP A 629 -29.57 -24.77 10.23
N PHE A 630 -28.99 -25.31 9.15
CA PHE A 630 -28.27 -24.54 8.14
C PHE A 630 -29.21 -23.69 7.28
N PHE A 631 -28.85 -22.44 7.09
CA PHE A 631 -29.49 -21.53 6.14
C PHE A 631 -28.47 -20.51 5.62
N VAL A 632 -28.46 -20.28 4.31
CA VAL A 632 -27.68 -19.24 3.65
C VAL A 632 -28.58 -18.35 2.83
N TRP A 633 -28.24 -17.07 2.72
CA TRP A 633 -28.87 -16.15 1.79
C TRP A 633 -27.83 -15.27 1.11
N LEU A 634 -28.17 -14.79 -0.07
CA LEU A 634 -27.24 -14.08 -0.95
C LEU A 634 -27.54 -12.58 -0.96
N GLU A 635 -26.50 -11.75 -0.87
CA GLU A 635 -26.65 -10.35 -1.24
C GLU A 635 -26.58 -10.17 -2.75
N VAL A 636 -27.74 -9.90 -3.35
CA VAL A 636 -27.86 -9.56 -4.78
C VAL A 636 -28.60 -8.24 -4.91
N LEU A 637 -27.85 -7.13 -4.97
CA LEU A 637 -28.42 -5.80 -5.17
C LEU A 637 -28.79 -5.57 -6.63
N THR A 638 -30.01 -5.12 -6.89
CA THR A 638 -30.50 -4.87 -8.25
C THR A 638 -30.60 -3.38 -8.57
N GLY A 639 -30.05 -2.98 -9.71
CA GLY A 639 -30.17 -1.65 -10.31
C GLY A 639 -30.75 -1.70 -11.73
N GLY A 640 -30.17 -0.94 -12.66
CA GLY A 640 -30.61 -0.89 -14.07
C GLY A 640 -30.51 -2.23 -14.81
N GLU A 641 -29.72 -3.16 -14.27
CA GLU A 641 -29.51 -4.52 -14.73
C GLU A 641 -30.50 -5.55 -14.16
N ALA A 642 -31.49 -5.12 -13.36
CA ALA A 642 -32.44 -6.01 -12.69
C ALA A 642 -33.09 -7.05 -13.62
N GLN A 643 -33.38 -6.69 -14.87
CA GLN A 643 -33.96 -7.60 -15.87
C GLN A 643 -33.07 -8.81 -16.19
N TYR A 644 -31.74 -8.64 -16.20
CA TYR A 644 -30.77 -9.71 -16.46
C TYR A 644 -30.54 -10.60 -15.24
N ILE A 645 -30.88 -10.11 -14.05
CA ILE A 645 -30.65 -10.78 -12.78
C ILE A 645 -31.91 -11.50 -12.30
N TRP A 646 -33.09 -10.85 -12.36
CA TRP A 646 -34.30 -11.29 -11.65
C TRP A 646 -35.52 -11.67 -12.50
N THR A 647 -35.53 -11.49 -13.82
CA THR A 647 -36.71 -11.78 -14.65
C THR A 647 -36.64 -13.09 -15.45
N GLY A 648 -37.66 -13.95 -15.32
CA GLY A 648 -37.84 -15.14 -16.17
C GLY A 648 -36.73 -16.18 -16.02
N SER A 649 -36.00 -16.45 -17.10
CA SER A 649 -34.82 -17.33 -17.15
C SER A 649 -33.52 -16.60 -16.84
N SER A 650 -33.57 -15.49 -16.10
CA SER A 650 -32.41 -14.70 -15.67
C SER A 650 -31.55 -15.43 -14.64
N TRP A 651 -30.39 -14.83 -14.35
CA TRP A 651 -29.33 -15.43 -13.56
C TRP A 651 -29.78 -15.94 -12.18
N TYR A 652 -30.35 -15.06 -11.37
CA TYR A 652 -30.91 -15.39 -10.06
C TYR A 652 -32.42 -15.64 -10.10
N GLY A 653 -33.01 -15.62 -11.31
CA GLY A 653 -34.38 -16.05 -11.58
C GLY A 653 -34.49 -17.58 -11.57
N THR A 654 -34.99 -18.18 -12.64
CA THR A 654 -35.07 -19.66 -12.68
C THR A 654 -33.72 -20.34 -12.95
N MET A 655 -32.70 -19.63 -13.46
CA MET A 655 -31.43 -20.24 -13.85
C MET A 655 -30.62 -20.76 -12.67
N PHE A 656 -30.35 -19.94 -11.65
CA PHE A 656 -29.60 -20.38 -10.47
C PHE A 656 -30.30 -21.51 -9.73
N THR A 657 -31.63 -21.45 -9.56
CA THR A 657 -32.40 -22.59 -9.01
C THR A 657 -32.19 -23.86 -9.84
N ASN A 658 -32.13 -23.78 -11.17
CA ASN A 658 -31.89 -24.93 -12.02
C ASN A 658 -30.46 -25.47 -11.90
N ILE A 659 -29.46 -24.61 -11.74
CA ILE A 659 -28.07 -24.99 -11.47
C ILE A 659 -27.98 -25.72 -10.12
N LEU A 660 -28.57 -25.13 -9.07
CA LEU A 660 -28.65 -25.77 -7.75
C LEU A 660 -29.35 -27.14 -7.80
N LYS A 661 -30.39 -27.29 -8.62
CA LYS A 661 -31.04 -28.60 -8.86
C LYS A 661 -30.13 -29.63 -9.50
N GLN A 662 -29.23 -29.20 -10.39
CA GLN A 662 -28.26 -30.09 -11.00
C GLN A 662 -27.20 -30.55 -9.98
N ASP A 663 -26.73 -29.63 -9.13
CA ASP A 663 -25.64 -29.91 -8.21
C ASP A 663 -26.09 -30.58 -6.90
N LEU A 664 -27.14 -30.06 -6.25
CA LEU A 664 -27.58 -30.50 -4.91
C LEU A 664 -28.69 -31.55 -4.95
N VAL A 665 -29.42 -31.65 -6.05
CA VAL A 665 -30.45 -32.66 -6.37
C VAL A 665 -31.72 -32.61 -5.51
N LEU A 666 -31.62 -32.42 -4.20
CA LEU A 666 -32.77 -32.44 -3.27
C LEU A 666 -33.33 -31.04 -3.05
N ASP A 667 -34.63 -30.84 -3.32
CA ASP A 667 -35.31 -29.56 -3.10
C ASP A 667 -35.13 -29.04 -1.66
N SER A 668 -35.12 -29.93 -0.66
CA SER A 668 -34.90 -29.56 0.75
C SER A 668 -33.50 -29.01 1.06
N GLU A 669 -32.51 -29.29 0.22
CA GLU A 669 -31.16 -28.73 0.33
C GLU A 669 -31.05 -27.40 -0.42
N ILE A 670 -31.81 -27.25 -1.50
CA ILE A 670 -31.92 -26.01 -2.27
C ILE A 670 -32.66 -24.96 -1.47
N ASP A 671 -33.73 -25.31 -0.75
CA ASP A 671 -34.50 -24.40 0.11
C ASP A 671 -33.66 -23.78 1.25
N LYS A 672 -32.47 -24.32 1.51
CA LYS A 672 -31.52 -23.77 2.50
C LYS A 672 -30.64 -22.66 1.92
N ILE A 673 -30.70 -22.39 0.62
CA ILE A 673 -29.88 -21.44 -0.15
C ILE A 673 -30.79 -20.43 -0.85
#